data_AF-A0A8H3A8L4-F1
#
_entry.id   AF-A0A8H3A8L4-F1
#
_cell.length_a   1.000
_cell.length_b   1.000
_cell.length_c   1.000
_cell.angle_alpha   90.00
_cell.angle_beta   90.00
_cell.angle_gamma   90.00
#
_symmetry.space_group_name_H-M   'P 1'
#
loop_
_entity.id
_entity.type
_entity.pdbx_description
1 polymer ?
#
loop_
_entity_poly.entity_id
_entity_poly.type
_entity_poly.pdbx_seq_one_letter_code
_entity_poly.pdbx_strand_id
1 'polypeptide(L)'
;MRHALEHNYRTTAIPTTTTAMLSEKNSEPSCSKAQNQRSALRHYAKGLGLIFSGYLLARLEIRPPSLAPVKQFLDRKQLKSPRPVGDVQWYPCPGIDNPKIECGSIVVPLDYFDPSVGTATIALAKYKADPAMRRGSIFLNPGGPGGPGVRLATQAGPYLVATRLGPYYDLIGFDPRGIGQTVPNAACFKSIEEMDEFYRNTVFELGQTQPPNTTISSSDLEALISQQRAFDDIVAQQRQALALFETQAKLCTKNMPNGGAALNYMGTASVVRDIAFMTDVLDGKGSNINYWGGSYGSILGATLFNMMAERMGKGMIEAIANPVDWADKHSHEWMDTWIQDADEAYRWFLNSCAKSGEAGCALAKGNISADAIEQKVGEFIDRLYASPMPSINSIVPAYLTSGTVRTKLYDAMEAPFRWPAFARDLEDAIQGNPAPLLNKILPNPARYRFDHANLARYAVTCIDSLPFNKSDRSTFPTPEKLARRIVERVNSTSKYFGGSTGLTDIDGGCQFWPVDGVERYAGPWNRTLANPVMVISSSVDPITPLASAKFINDQLGDMSRLVIVNAPGHGVPFPSLCQFKASLAYFNNGTLPKDETRCDTDYGAFEDPTALYSVMSNEEQLMVRLGAEFAEQLYDIRKGILANFSLVTCSSPSLLSTFPGIMATLSDETLRKILLQINQTINDSSRAVSTTKAQTAAKERDRRVVQLTSKEITDIPAGAGAQFYRGVGKMFMQESRSTIENSLKNQEKELTNDINNLAKKLKYHEKQLNDSQAQMRDIFHAAESR
;
A
#
# COMPACT_ATOMS: atom_id res chain seq x y z
N MET A 1 20.83 53.70 -23.71
CA MET A 1 21.05 54.64 -22.58
C MET A 1 21.43 53.80 -21.37
N ARG A 2 22.74 53.75 -21.04
CA ARG A 2 23.40 54.25 -19.79
C ARG A 2 22.97 53.46 -18.53
N HIS A 3 23.79 52.90 -17.64
CA HIS A 3 25.23 52.92 -17.24
C HIS A 3 25.45 51.64 -16.34
N ALA A 4 26.54 50.83 -16.34
CA ALA A 4 27.93 51.02 -15.84
C ALA A 4 28.00 51.47 -14.35
N LEU A 5 28.77 50.95 -13.37
CA LEU A 5 30.02 50.17 -13.27
C LEU A 5 30.28 49.76 -11.77
N GLU A 6 31.00 48.64 -11.53
CA GLU A 6 32.16 48.38 -10.61
C GLU A 6 32.20 48.89 -9.13
N HIS A 7 32.93 48.34 -8.11
CA HIS A 7 34.05 47.39 -8.00
C HIS A 7 34.30 46.95 -6.52
N ASN A 8 35.08 45.86 -6.34
CA ASN A 8 36.15 45.56 -5.34
C ASN A 8 35.90 45.21 -3.85
N TYR A 9 36.51 44.10 -3.42
CA TYR A 9 37.51 44.08 -2.32
C TYR A 9 38.60 43.00 -2.52
N ARG A 10 39.85 43.38 -2.19
CA ARG A 10 41.13 42.64 -2.36
C ARG A 10 41.53 41.81 -1.13
N THR A 11 42.38 40.83 -1.42
CA THR A 11 43.20 39.92 -0.60
C THR A 11 44.48 40.52 0.02
N THR A 12 44.98 39.90 1.11
CA THR A 12 46.40 39.62 1.52
C THR A 12 46.37 38.76 2.81
N ALA A 13 47.31 37.91 3.24
CA ALA A 13 48.40 37.06 2.71
C ALA A 13 48.92 36.17 3.90
N ILE A 14 49.73 35.15 3.61
CA ILE A 14 50.14 33.94 4.39
C ILE A 14 51.43 34.21 5.24
N PRO A 15 51.91 33.37 6.21
CA PRO A 15 52.84 32.25 5.89
C PRO A 15 52.76 30.97 6.76
N THR A 16 53.34 29.91 6.18
CA THR A 16 53.54 28.49 6.55
C THR A 16 54.59 28.19 7.63
N THR A 17 54.51 27.01 8.27
CA THR A 17 55.69 26.11 8.46
C THR A 17 55.31 24.68 8.85
N THR A 18 56.15 23.74 8.39
CA THR A 18 56.05 22.27 8.42
C THR A 18 57.08 21.71 9.39
N THR A 19 56.80 20.65 10.16
CA THR A 19 57.82 19.67 10.57
C THR A 19 57.18 18.32 10.94
N ALA A 20 57.87 17.23 10.59
CA ALA A 20 57.42 15.85 10.68
C ALA A 20 58.34 15.01 11.59
N MET A 21 57.78 13.88 12.04
CA MET A 21 58.40 12.59 12.44
C MET A 21 59.19 12.44 13.75
N LEU A 22 58.81 11.38 14.50
CA LEU A 22 59.58 10.27 15.10
C LEU A 22 58.53 9.28 15.68
N SER A 23 58.30 8.04 15.20
CA SER A 23 59.06 6.77 15.43
C SER A 23 59.20 6.48 16.94
N GLU A 24 58.75 5.36 17.55
CA GLU A 24 59.06 3.95 17.23
C GLU A 24 58.29 2.94 18.14
N LYS A 25 57.92 1.77 17.56
CA LYS A 25 57.88 0.36 18.05
C LYS A 25 57.33 -0.08 19.43
N ASN A 26 56.48 -1.12 19.38
CA ASN A 26 56.53 -2.46 20.04
C ASN A 26 55.08 -2.99 20.20
N SER A 27 54.67 -4.24 19.99
CA SER A 27 55.26 -5.52 19.60
C SER A 27 54.09 -6.53 19.46
N GLU A 28 54.02 -7.31 18.38
CA GLU A 28 53.18 -8.52 18.31
C GLU A 28 53.79 -9.66 19.14
N PRO A 29 52.99 -10.70 19.45
CA PRO A 29 53.48 -12.05 19.19
C PRO A 29 52.56 -12.87 18.27
N SER A 30 53.26 -13.64 17.44
CA SER A 30 52.87 -14.52 16.35
C SER A 30 52.10 -15.80 16.75
N CYS A 31 51.31 -16.34 15.81
CA CYS A 31 51.39 -17.76 15.44
C CYS A 31 50.99 -18.00 13.97
N SER A 32 51.53 -19.07 13.40
CA SER A 32 51.98 -19.19 11.99
C SER A 32 51.22 -20.24 11.13
N LYS A 33 51.45 -20.18 9.79
CA LYS A 33 51.33 -21.24 8.74
C LYS A 33 49.90 -21.51 8.22
N ALA A 34 49.60 -21.73 6.93
CA ALA A 34 50.35 -21.89 5.67
C ALA A 34 49.38 -21.51 4.51
N GLN A 35 49.73 -20.66 3.54
CA GLN A 35 50.41 -20.92 2.25
C GLN A 35 49.60 -21.69 1.17
N ASN A 36 49.63 -21.12 -0.05
CA ASN A 36 49.42 -21.68 -1.40
C ASN A 36 47.96 -21.75 -1.93
N GLN A 37 47.58 -21.24 -3.10
CA GLN A 37 48.29 -20.96 -4.36
C GLN A 37 47.71 -19.72 -5.11
N ARG A 38 48.60 -18.91 -5.69
CA ARG A 38 48.35 -18.07 -6.88
C ARG A 38 49.20 -18.61 -8.03
N SER A 39 48.61 -18.82 -9.19
CA SER A 39 49.24 -18.78 -10.52
C SER A 39 48.11 -18.56 -11.53
N ALA A 40 48.23 -17.87 -12.67
CA ALA A 40 49.27 -17.04 -13.23
C ALA A 40 48.58 -16.08 -14.22
N LEU A 41 49.14 -14.89 -14.37
CA LEU A 41 48.80 -13.88 -15.37
C LEU A 41 49.99 -13.85 -16.33
N ARG A 42 49.79 -13.97 -17.67
CA ARG A 42 50.44 -13.14 -18.72
C ARG A 42 50.42 -13.70 -20.16
N HIS A 43 50.27 -12.74 -21.09
CA HIS A 43 50.54 -12.69 -22.55
C HIS A 43 49.35 -13.09 -23.46
N TYR A 44 48.97 -12.37 -24.53
CA TYR A 44 49.69 -11.54 -25.51
C TYR A 44 48.77 -10.44 -26.10
N ALA A 45 49.37 -9.34 -26.59
CA ALA A 45 48.72 -8.35 -27.45
C ALA A 45 49.35 -8.37 -28.85
N LYS A 46 48.54 -8.26 -29.92
CA LYS A 46 48.79 -7.57 -31.22
C LYS A 46 47.88 -8.12 -32.35
N GLY A 47 47.37 -7.22 -33.19
CA GLY A 47 47.22 -7.47 -34.64
C GLY A 47 45.80 -7.42 -35.22
N LEU A 48 45.56 -6.43 -36.09
CA LEU A 48 44.38 -6.23 -36.94
C LEU A 48 44.01 -7.42 -37.84
N GLY A 49 42.72 -7.50 -38.22
CA GLY A 49 42.28 -8.23 -39.42
C GLY A 49 40.76 -8.36 -39.54
N LEU A 50 40.15 -7.56 -40.41
CA LEU A 50 38.76 -7.66 -40.89
C LEU A 50 38.43 -9.05 -41.46
N ILE A 51 37.19 -9.54 -41.26
CA ILE A 51 36.30 -10.11 -42.31
C ILE A 51 34.86 -10.19 -41.77
N PHE A 52 33.95 -9.70 -42.62
CA PHE A 52 32.49 -9.67 -42.54
C PHE A 52 31.84 -11.06 -42.41
N SER A 53 30.70 -11.15 -41.70
CA SER A 53 29.42 -11.67 -42.24
C SER A 53 28.35 -11.82 -41.13
N GLY A 54 27.15 -11.29 -41.35
CA GLY A 54 25.92 -11.86 -40.79
C GLY A 54 25.20 -11.13 -39.65
N TYR A 55 24.98 -9.81 -39.75
CA TYR A 55 23.97 -9.13 -38.92
C TYR A 55 22.56 -9.42 -39.47
N LEU A 56 21.81 -10.30 -38.81
CA LEU A 56 20.36 -10.37 -38.92
C LEU A 56 19.75 -9.70 -37.68
N LEU A 57 19.03 -8.62 -37.94
CA LEU A 57 18.11 -7.84 -37.10
C LEU A 57 17.73 -8.47 -35.73
N ALA A 58 18.28 -7.91 -34.65
CA ALA A 58 17.62 -7.91 -33.35
C ALA A 58 17.31 -6.46 -32.96
N ARG A 59 16.02 -6.07 -33.05
CA ARG A 59 15.50 -4.84 -32.44
C ARG A 59 15.78 -4.90 -30.93
N LEU A 60 16.73 -4.11 -30.45
CA LEU A 60 16.86 -3.80 -29.02
C LEU A 60 15.90 -2.64 -28.71
N GLU A 61 14.68 -2.99 -28.31
CA GLU A 61 13.78 -2.08 -27.59
C GLU A 61 14.47 -1.67 -26.28
N ILE A 62 14.87 -0.39 -26.19
CA ILE A 62 15.38 0.19 -24.95
C ILE A 62 14.17 0.46 -24.05
N ARG A 63 13.88 -0.48 -23.14
CA ARG A 63 12.90 -0.28 -22.06
C ARG A 63 13.43 0.77 -21.06
N PRO A 64 12.58 1.67 -20.54
CA PRO A 64 12.95 2.55 -19.42
C PRO A 64 13.37 1.71 -18.20
N PRO A 65 14.18 2.25 -17.27
CA PRO A 65 14.63 1.49 -16.10
C PRO A 65 13.40 1.07 -15.30
N SER A 66 13.05 -0.22 -15.38
CA SER A 66 12.04 -0.81 -14.54
C SER A 66 12.49 -0.66 -13.10
N LEU A 67 11.69 0.04 -12.28
CA LEU A 67 11.64 -0.28 -10.86
C LEU A 67 11.53 -1.81 -10.76
N ALA A 68 12.47 -2.44 -10.05
CA ALA A 68 12.57 -3.89 -9.98
C ALA A 68 11.18 -4.52 -9.77
N PRO A 69 10.84 -5.60 -10.51
CA PRO A 69 9.57 -6.28 -10.29
C PRO A 69 9.49 -6.69 -8.82
N VAL A 70 8.28 -6.62 -8.26
CA VAL A 70 7.92 -7.21 -6.97
C VAL A 70 8.66 -8.53 -6.85
N LYS A 71 9.49 -8.70 -5.82
CA LYS A 71 10.13 -9.98 -5.54
C LYS A 71 8.98 -10.97 -5.36
N GLN A 72 8.70 -11.77 -6.39
CA GLN A 72 7.69 -12.82 -6.31
C GLN A 72 8.11 -13.71 -5.15
N PHE A 73 7.23 -13.88 -4.16
CA PHE A 73 7.48 -14.78 -3.04
C PHE A 73 7.43 -16.25 -3.50
N LEU A 74 6.92 -16.53 -4.71
CA LEU A 74 6.93 -17.84 -5.34
C LEU A 74 7.69 -17.80 -6.67
N ASP A 75 8.56 -18.79 -6.93
CA ASP A 75 9.07 -19.02 -8.29
C ASP A 75 7.91 -19.47 -9.18
N ARG A 76 7.55 -18.68 -10.21
CA ARG A 76 6.48 -19.02 -11.17
C ARG A 76 6.65 -20.39 -11.82
N LYS A 77 7.86 -20.98 -11.83
CA LYS A 77 8.09 -22.35 -12.30
C LYS A 77 7.48 -23.40 -11.36
N GLN A 78 7.43 -23.14 -10.06
CA GLN A 78 6.84 -24.06 -9.07
C GLN A 78 5.31 -24.07 -9.10
N LEU A 79 4.68 -22.98 -9.55
CA LEU A 79 3.22 -22.86 -9.72
C LEU A 79 2.68 -23.54 -10.99
N LYS A 80 3.55 -23.97 -11.91
CA LYS A 80 3.18 -24.41 -13.28
C LYS A 80 3.43 -25.88 -13.59
N SER A 81 3.98 -26.67 -12.67
CA SER A 81 4.10 -28.11 -12.86
C SER A 81 2.74 -28.78 -12.61
N PRO A 82 2.30 -29.77 -13.42
CA PRO A 82 1.10 -30.53 -13.10
C PRO A 82 1.34 -31.30 -11.80
N ARG A 83 0.74 -30.80 -10.71
CA ARG A 83 0.77 -31.40 -9.38
C ARG A 83 -0.64 -31.93 -9.08
N PRO A 84 -0.77 -33.08 -8.41
CA PRO A 84 -2.08 -33.64 -8.10
C PRO A 84 -2.84 -32.75 -7.12
N VAL A 85 -4.18 -32.79 -7.18
CA VAL A 85 -5.05 -32.11 -6.21
C VAL A 85 -4.70 -32.55 -4.79
N GLY A 86 -4.56 -31.59 -3.87
CA GLY A 86 -4.13 -31.83 -2.49
C GLY A 86 -2.62 -31.79 -2.27
N ASP A 87 -1.80 -31.67 -3.32
CA ASP A 87 -0.35 -31.55 -3.15
C ASP A 87 0.04 -30.19 -2.55
N VAL A 88 0.70 -30.23 -1.38
CA VAL A 88 1.19 -29.06 -0.65
C VAL A 88 2.71 -29.04 -0.68
N GLN A 89 3.28 -27.91 -1.10
CA GLN A 89 4.73 -27.69 -1.06
C GLN A 89 5.05 -26.49 -0.18
N TRP A 90 5.91 -26.70 0.82
CA TRP A 90 6.45 -25.65 1.69
C TRP A 90 7.92 -25.40 1.37
N TYR A 91 8.35 -24.16 1.49
CA TYR A 91 9.72 -23.72 1.28
C TYR A 91 10.01 -22.42 2.04
N PRO A 92 11.30 -22.08 2.26
CA PRO A 92 11.65 -20.79 2.86
C PRO A 92 11.12 -19.63 2.02
N CYS A 93 10.48 -18.65 2.65
CA CYS A 93 9.99 -17.46 1.95
C CYS A 93 11.14 -16.64 1.35
N PRO A 94 11.16 -16.37 0.03
CA PRO A 94 12.21 -15.60 -0.60
C PRO A 94 12.37 -14.20 0.01
N GLY A 95 13.58 -13.88 0.47
CA GLY A 95 13.89 -12.58 1.04
C GLY A 95 13.39 -12.34 2.47
N ILE A 96 12.88 -13.38 3.14
CA ILE A 96 12.49 -13.33 4.55
C ILE A 96 13.37 -14.31 5.33
N ASP A 97 14.26 -13.77 6.17
CA ASP A 97 15.14 -14.55 7.06
C ASP A 97 14.45 -14.71 8.43
N ASN A 98 13.36 -15.49 8.46
CA ASN A 98 12.65 -15.82 9.69
C ASN A 98 12.26 -17.30 9.69
N PRO A 99 12.84 -18.14 10.56
CA PRO A 99 12.59 -19.58 10.57
C PRO A 99 11.16 -19.94 11.01
N LYS A 100 10.40 -19.01 11.59
CA LYS A 100 8.96 -19.20 11.87
C LYS A 100 8.08 -19.03 10.63
N ILE A 101 8.61 -18.53 9.52
CA ILE A 101 7.82 -18.21 8.33
C ILE A 101 8.19 -19.16 7.19
N GLU A 102 7.18 -19.80 6.61
CA GLU A 102 7.31 -20.65 5.43
C GLU A 102 6.33 -20.19 4.35
N CYS A 103 6.77 -20.21 3.10
CA CYS A 103 5.92 -19.95 1.94
C CYS A 103 5.59 -21.28 1.28
N GLY A 104 4.51 -21.33 0.52
CA GLY A 104 4.10 -22.56 -0.10
C GLY A 104 3.00 -22.40 -1.12
N SER A 105 2.52 -23.53 -1.60
CA SER A 105 1.32 -23.57 -2.44
C SER A 105 0.60 -24.91 -2.32
N ILE A 106 -0.70 -24.90 -2.59
CA ILE A 106 -1.55 -26.09 -2.64
C ILE A 106 -2.35 -26.13 -3.94
N VAL A 107 -2.50 -27.32 -4.53
CA VAL A 107 -3.40 -27.53 -5.67
C VAL A 107 -4.80 -27.88 -5.20
N VAL A 108 -5.79 -27.15 -5.68
CA VAL A 108 -7.21 -27.36 -5.40
C VAL A 108 -8.00 -27.52 -6.71
N PRO A 109 -9.17 -28.19 -6.71
CA PRO A 109 -10.05 -28.20 -7.88
C PRO A 109 -10.48 -26.78 -8.25
N LEU A 110 -10.50 -26.43 -9.54
CA LEU A 110 -11.04 -25.14 -9.99
C LEU A 110 -12.57 -25.12 -9.85
N ASP A 111 -13.23 -26.26 -10.01
CA ASP A 111 -14.64 -26.44 -9.64
C ASP A 111 -14.77 -27.67 -8.74
N TYR A 112 -15.42 -27.51 -7.59
CA TYR A 112 -15.65 -28.62 -6.65
C TYR A 112 -16.84 -29.50 -7.07
N PHE A 113 -17.68 -29.03 -8.00
CA PHE A 113 -18.80 -29.79 -8.56
C PHE A 113 -18.44 -30.47 -9.88
N ASP A 114 -17.43 -29.96 -10.59
CA ASP A 114 -16.91 -30.56 -11.83
C ASP A 114 -15.37 -30.55 -11.88
N PRO A 115 -14.72 -31.65 -11.44
CA PRO A 115 -13.26 -31.75 -11.49
C PRO A 115 -12.65 -31.68 -12.90
N SER A 116 -13.43 -31.86 -13.97
CA SER A 116 -12.93 -31.83 -15.35
C SER A 116 -12.54 -30.43 -15.81
N VAL A 117 -13.03 -29.39 -15.12
CA VAL A 117 -12.72 -27.97 -15.39
C VAL A 117 -11.23 -27.66 -15.16
N GLY A 118 -10.57 -28.40 -14.27
CA GLY A 118 -9.14 -28.27 -13.97
C GLY A 118 -8.86 -27.87 -12.53
N THR A 119 -7.71 -27.21 -12.31
CA THR A 119 -7.19 -26.92 -10.95
C THR A 119 -6.76 -25.47 -10.80
N ALA A 120 -6.85 -24.95 -9.58
CA ALA A 120 -6.15 -23.75 -9.15
C ALA A 120 -4.96 -24.12 -8.25
N THR A 121 -3.89 -23.32 -8.31
CA THR A 121 -2.80 -23.41 -7.35
C THR A 121 -2.84 -22.20 -6.43
N ILE A 122 -3.25 -22.43 -5.18
CA ILE A 122 -3.38 -21.41 -4.15
C ILE A 122 -2.02 -21.12 -3.53
N ALA A 123 -1.62 -19.85 -3.50
CA ALA A 123 -0.42 -19.39 -2.82
C ALA A 123 -0.64 -19.32 -1.31
N LEU A 124 0.32 -19.83 -0.53
CA LEU A 124 0.26 -19.93 0.93
C LEU A 124 1.48 -19.29 1.58
N ALA A 125 1.29 -18.77 2.79
CA ALA A 125 2.33 -18.57 3.77
C ALA A 125 1.85 -19.01 5.15
N LYS A 126 2.81 -19.46 5.96
CA LYS A 126 2.59 -20.00 7.30
C LYS A 126 3.49 -19.28 8.28
N TYR A 127 2.89 -18.67 9.29
CA TYR A 127 3.61 -18.31 10.52
C TYR A 127 3.40 -19.45 11.53
N LYS A 128 4.48 -20.17 11.83
CA LYS A 128 4.44 -21.42 12.61
C LYS A 128 4.14 -21.16 14.08
N ALA A 129 3.22 -21.95 14.63
CA ALA A 129 3.09 -22.14 16.07
C ALA A 129 4.33 -22.85 16.64
N ASP A 130 4.45 -22.84 17.97
CA ASP A 130 5.34 -23.79 18.64
C ASP A 130 4.83 -25.22 18.37
N PRO A 131 5.65 -26.12 17.77
CA PRO A 131 5.25 -27.49 17.50
C PRO A 131 4.73 -28.25 18.73
N ALA A 132 5.25 -27.96 19.92
CA ALA A 132 4.84 -28.62 21.16
C ALA A 132 3.44 -28.19 21.64
N MET A 133 2.93 -27.05 21.15
CA MET A 133 1.67 -26.44 21.58
C MET A 133 0.65 -26.30 20.45
N ARG A 134 0.97 -26.78 19.24
CA ARG A 134 0.17 -26.60 18.03
C ARG A 134 -1.19 -27.29 18.14
N ARG A 135 -2.27 -26.52 17.92
CA ARG A 135 -3.68 -26.96 17.98
C ARG A 135 -4.38 -27.03 16.61
N GLY A 136 -3.66 -26.73 15.53
CA GLY A 136 -4.18 -26.70 14.17
C GLY A 136 -3.79 -25.42 13.45
N SER A 137 -4.56 -25.08 12.41
CA SER A 137 -4.34 -23.90 11.58
C SER A 137 -5.46 -22.88 11.73
N ILE A 138 -5.12 -21.58 11.65
CA ILE A 138 -6.07 -20.47 11.47
C ILE A 138 -5.84 -19.86 10.09
N PHE A 139 -6.88 -19.86 9.25
CA PHE A 139 -6.83 -19.20 7.94
C PHE A 139 -7.03 -17.69 8.10
N LEU A 140 -6.16 -16.91 7.46
CA LEU A 140 -6.15 -15.45 7.55
C LEU A 140 -6.60 -14.79 6.25
N ASN A 141 -7.46 -13.77 6.35
CA ASN A 141 -7.78 -12.91 5.21
C ASN A 141 -7.77 -11.41 5.60
N PRO A 142 -6.99 -10.57 4.92
CA PRO A 142 -6.91 -9.14 5.26
C PRO A 142 -8.14 -8.34 4.76
N GLY A 143 -8.90 -8.85 3.80
CA GLY A 143 -9.97 -8.12 3.13
C GLY A 143 -9.55 -7.51 1.79
N GLY A 144 -10.13 -6.37 1.45
CA GLY A 144 -10.13 -5.81 0.10
C GLY A 144 -11.55 -5.83 -0.47
N PRO A 145 -11.97 -6.79 -1.31
CA PRO A 145 -11.22 -7.96 -1.78
C PRO A 145 -9.99 -7.58 -2.60
N GLY A 146 -9.07 -8.53 -2.75
CA GLY A 146 -7.77 -8.30 -3.39
C GLY A 146 -6.58 -8.43 -2.44
N GLY A 147 -6.74 -8.23 -1.14
CA GLY A 147 -5.61 -8.32 -0.20
C GLY A 147 -4.98 -9.74 -0.16
N PRO A 148 -3.65 -9.89 -0.37
CA PRO A 148 -2.96 -11.17 -0.39
C PRO A 148 -2.74 -11.63 1.04
N GLY A 149 -3.39 -12.74 1.42
CA GLY A 149 -3.19 -13.34 2.74
C GLY A 149 -1.77 -13.82 2.96
N VAL A 150 -1.02 -14.13 1.89
CA VAL A 150 0.42 -14.43 1.98
C VAL A 150 1.19 -13.27 2.62
N ARG A 151 0.89 -12.02 2.22
CA ARG A 151 1.51 -10.84 2.86
C ARG A 151 1.07 -10.69 4.31
N LEU A 152 -0.21 -10.96 4.61
CA LEU A 152 -0.71 -10.88 5.97
C LEU A 152 0.03 -11.84 6.93
N ALA A 153 0.21 -13.10 6.55
CA ALA A 153 0.96 -14.04 7.41
C ALA A 153 2.45 -13.68 7.52
N THR A 154 3.08 -13.28 6.41
CA THR A 154 4.52 -12.98 6.38
C THR A 154 4.89 -11.66 7.05
N GLN A 155 4.04 -10.64 6.94
CA GLN A 155 4.31 -9.29 7.45
C GLN A 155 3.66 -9.06 8.83
N ALA A 156 2.48 -9.63 9.08
CA ALA A 156 1.69 -9.34 10.27
C ALA A 156 1.51 -10.52 11.24
N GLY A 157 2.05 -11.70 10.93
CA GLY A 157 1.97 -12.89 11.79
C GLY A 157 2.37 -12.64 13.25
N PRO A 158 3.55 -12.05 13.55
CA PRO A 158 3.94 -11.75 14.93
C PRO A 158 2.96 -10.85 15.69
N TYR A 159 2.44 -9.81 15.02
CA TYR A 159 1.50 -8.89 15.65
C TYR A 159 0.15 -9.57 15.92
N LEU A 160 -0.36 -10.38 14.97
CA LEU A 160 -1.57 -11.17 15.14
C LEU A 160 -1.46 -12.14 16.32
N VAL A 161 -0.33 -12.83 16.46
CA VAL A 161 -0.07 -13.71 17.61
C VAL A 161 -0.13 -12.91 18.92
N ALA A 162 0.53 -11.74 18.98
CA ALA A 162 0.63 -10.95 20.18
C ALA A 162 -0.68 -10.27 20.61
N THR A 163 -1.60 -10.02 19.69
CA THR A 163 -2.74 -9.12 19.95
C THR A 163 -4.11 -9.72 19.63
N ARG A 164 -4.20 -10.78 18.81
CA ARG A 164 -5.46 -11.35 18.33
C ARG A 164 -5.58 -12.85 18.58
N LEU A 165 -4.59 -13.64 18.17
CA LEU A 165 -4.76 -15.08 17.91
C LEU A 165 -3.98 -16.00 18.86
N GLY A 166 -2.99 -15.47 19.59
CA GLY A 166 -2.14 -16.25 20.47
C GLY A 166 -1.19 -17.21 19.73
N PRO A 167 -0.35 -17.98 20.45
CA PRO A 167 0.76 -18.73 19.87
C PRO A 167 0.43 -20.18 19.47
N TYR A 168 -0.81 -20.62 19.65
CA TYR A 168 -1.18 -22.05 19.61
C TYR A 168 -1.52 -22.60 18.23
N TYR A 169 -1.65 -21.75 17.21
CA TYR A 169 -2.09 -22.14 15.88
C TYR A 169 -1.10 -21.71 14.82
N ASP A 170 -0.92 -22.54 13.79
CA ASP A 170 -0.26 -22.09 12.58
C ASP A 170 -1.14 -21.03 11.92
N LEU A 171 -0.60 -19.84 11.66
CA LEU A 171 -1.34 -18.81 10.95
C LEU A 171 -1.12 -18.98 9.45
N ILE A 172 -2.15 -19.43 8.74
CA ILE A 172 -2.13 -19.73 7.31
C ILE A 172 -2.71 -18.54 6.55
N GLY A 173 -1.83 -17.69 6.04
CA GLY A 173 -2.18 -16.67 5.07
C GLY A 173 -2.25 -17.28 3.69
N PHE A 174 -3.33 -17.05 2.95
CA PHE A 174 -3.47 -17.53 1.58
C PHE A 174 -3.96 -16.43 0.66
N ASP A 175 -3.52 -16.45 -0.58
CA ASP A 175 -4.06 -15.54 -1.60
C ASP A 175 -5.28 -16.23 -2.24
N PRO A 176 -6.50 -15.67 -2.14
CA PRO A 176 -7.66 -16.31 -2.75
C PRO A 176 -7.53 -16.40 -4.28
N ARG A 177 -8.45 -17.13 -4.91
CA ARG A 177 -8.51 -17.26 -6.37
C ARG A 177 -8.53 -15.88 -7.04
N GLY A 178 -7.72 -15.72 -8.10
CA GLY A 178 -7.58 -14.43 -8.78
C GLY A 178 -6.65 -13.42 -8.10
N ILE A 179 -6.30 -13.62 -6.83
CA ILE A 179 -5.59 -12.66 -5.99
C ILE A 179 -4.12 -13.04 -5.84
N GLY A 180 -3.26 -12.02 -5.72
CA GLY A 180 -1.85 -12.18 -5.36
C GLY A 180 -1.11 -13.13 -6.30
N GLN A 181 -0.57 -14.21 -5.74
CA GLN A 181 0.25 -15.17 -6.49
C GLN A 181 -0.50 -16.45 -6.86
N THR A 182 -1.77 -16.57 -6.47
CA THR A 182 -2.62 -17.71 -6.84
C THR A 182 -2.86 -17.73 -8.35
N VAL A 183 -2.81 -18.91 -8.94
CA VAL A 183 -3.04 -19.12 -10.38
C VAL A 183 -4.26 -20.03 -10.63
N PRO A 184 -5.12 -19.70 -11.60
CA PRO A 184 -5.07 -18.51 -12.46
C PRO A 184 -5.35 -17.20 -11.69
N ASN A 185 -4.59 -16.14 -12.02
CA ASN A 185 -4.78 -14.81 -11.42
C ASN A 185 -5.72 -13.97 -12.31
N ALA A 186 -6.32 -12.91 -11.76
CA ALA A 186 -6.98 -11.90 -12.57
C ALA A 186 -5.89 -11.05 -13.25
N ALA A 187 -5.74 -11.18 -14.57
CA ALA A 187 -4.74 -10.48 -15.38
C ALA A 187 -5.35 -9.81 -16.62
N CYS A 188 -6.20 -8.81 -16.40
CA CYS A 188 -6.91 -8.10 -17.46
C CYS A 188 -6.07 -7.09 -18.27
N PHE A 189 -5.12 -6.39 -17.65
CA PHE A 189 -4.07 -5.56 -18.24
C PHE A 189 -2.80 -6.39 -18.51
N LYS A 190 -1.94 -5.99 -19.45
CA LYS A 190 -0.70 -6.72 -19.75
C LYS A 190 0.44 -6.36 -18.81
N SER A 191 0.40 -5.15 -18.25
CA SER A 191 1.39 -4.70 -17.26
C SER A 191 0.81 -3.65 -16.32
N ILE A 192 1.54 -3.37 -15.24
CA ILE A 192 1.20 -2.31 -14.29
C ILE A 192 1.27 -0.94 -14.97
N GLU A 193 2.19 -0.75 -15.93
CA GLU A 193 2.33 0.50 -16.68
C GLU A 193 1.13 0.76 -17.60
N GLU A 194 0.60 -0.27 -18.27
CA GLU A 194 -0.63 -0.14 -19.06
C GLU A 194 -1.82 0.22 -18.17
N MET A 195 -1.91 -0.41 -17.00
CA MET A 195 -2.94 -0.09 -16.01
C MET A 195 -2.79 1.34 -15.50
N ASP A 196 -1.58 1.75 -15.13
CA ASP A 196 -1.29 3.11 -14.63
C ASP A 196 -1.72 4.18 -15.63
N GLU A 197 -1.39 3.99 -16.92
CA GLU A 197 -1.79 4.89 -17.99
C GLU A 197 -3.31 4.89 -18.22
N PHE A 198 -3.98 3.76 -18.01
CA PHE A 198 -5.43 3.68 -18.10
C PHE A 198 -6.13 4.51 -17.00
N TYR A 199 -5.59 4.55 -15.79
CA TYR A 199 -6.19 5.30 -14.67
C TYR A 199 -5.84 6.79 -14.68
N ARG A 200 -4.64 7.15 -15.13
CA ARG A 200 -4.11 8.51 -15.07
C ARG A 200 -5.03 9.54 -15.71
N ASN A 201 -5.27 10.65 -15.01
CA ASN A 201 -6.12 11.77 -15.45
C ASN A 201 -7.56 11.36 -15.85
N THR A 202 -8.05 10.22 -15.39
CA THR A 202 -9.46 9.81 -15.57
C THR A 202 -10.29 10.11 -14.32
N VAL A 203 -11.61 10.00 -14.43
CA VAL A 203 -12.53 10.08 -13.27
C VAL A 203 -12.19 9.09 -12.17
N PHE A 204 -11.54 7.97 -12.49
CA PHE A 204 -11.05 7.05 -11.48
C PHE A 204 -9.95 7.68 -10.63
N GLU A 205 -8.94 8.32 -11.24
CA GLU A 205 -7.85 9.00 -10.50
C GLU A 205 -8.33 10.29 -9.81
N LEU A 206 -9.07 11.13 -10.54
CA LEU A 206 -9.45 12.48 -10.14
C LEU A 206 -10.58 12.54 -9.10
N GLY A 207 -11.22 11.40 -8.84
CA GLY A 207 -12.39 11.29 -7.97
C GLY A 207 -13.59 12.07 -8.49
N GLN A 208 -14.71 11.96 -7.75
CA GLN A 208 -15.93 12.64 -8.14
C GLN A 208 -15.90 14.11 -7.74
N THR A 209 -15.86 15.00 -8.73
CA THR A 209 -16.03 16.43 -8.49
C THR A 209 -17.51 16.74 -8.27
N GLN A 210 -17.82 17.37 -7.14
CA GLN A 210 -19.16 17.83 -6.79
C GLN A 210 -19.09 19.23 -6.14
N PRO A 211 -20.07 20.11 -6.38
CA PRO A 211 -20.17 21.40 -5.70
C PRO A 211 -20.71 21.25 -4.27
N PRO A 212 -20.60 22.31 -3.44
CA PRO A 212 -21.05 22.31 -2.03
C PRO A 212 -22.55 22.06 -1.81
N ASN A 213 -23.39 22.41 -2.78
CA ASN A 213 -24.84 22.35 -2.65
C ASN A 213 -25.44 21.50 -3.77
N THR A 214 -25.44 20.17 -3.57
CA THR A 214 -26.03 19.20 -4.49
C THR A 214 -27.53 18.98 -4.23
N THR A 215 -28.10 19.60 -3.19
CA THR A 215 -29.51 19.45 -2.83
C THR A 215 -30.40 20.36 -3.69
N ILE A 216 -31.27 19.77 -4.50
CA ILE A 216 -32.26 20.50 -5.32
C ILE A 216 -33.45 20.89 -4.42
N SER A 217 -33.30 21.97 -3.65
CA SER A 217 -34.39 22.50 -2.82
C SER A 217 -34.29 24.02 -2.70
N SER A 218 -34.30 24.71 -3.84
CA SER A 218 -34.33 26.17 -3.87
C SER A 218 -35.46 26.69 -4.76
N SER A 219 -36.11 27.77 -4.34
CA SER A 219 -37.01 28.57 -5.18
C SER A 219 -36.28 29.63 -6.01
N ASP A 220 -34.97 29.78 -5.81
CA ASP A 220 -34.10 30.71 -6.54
C ASP A 220 -33.66 30.11 -7.89
N LEU A 221 -33.88 30.84 -8.98
CA LEU A 221 -33.57 30.40 -10.34
C LEU A 221 -32.09 30.16 -10.58
N GLU A 222 -31.20 31.02 -10.05
CA GLU A 222 -29.75 30.84 -10.22
C GLU A 222 -29.25 29.65 -9.40
N ALA A 223 -29.83 29.41 -8.23
CA ALA A 223 -29.56 28.22 -7.44
C ALA A 223 -30.01 26.95 -8.18
N LEU A 224 -31.20 26.95 -8.77
CA LEU A 224 -31.72 25.83 -9.57
C LEU A 224 -30.85 25.55 -10.80
N ILE A 225 -30.45 26.58 -11.55
CA ILE A 225 -29.57 26.43 -12.71
C ILE A 225 -28.19 25.90 -12.26
N SER A 226 -27.64 26.42 -11.16
CA SER A 226 -26.38 25.93 -10.61
C SER A 226 -26.46 24.46 -10.15
N GLN A 227 -27.57 24.07 -9.53
CA GLN A 227 -27.83 22.70 -9.12
C GLN A 227 -28.02 21.77 -10.33
N GLN A 228 -28.65 22.24 -11.40
CA GLN A 228 -28.78 21.47 -12.63
C GLN A 228 -27.40 21.24 -13.29
N ARG A 229 -26.56 22.27 -13.38
CA ARG A 229 -25.17 22.13 -13.88
C ARG A 229 -24.37 21.13 -13.05
N ALA A 230 -24.50 21.19 -11.73
CA ALA A 230 -23.87 20.24 -10.81
C ALA A 230 -24.28 18.80 -11.10
N PHE A 231 -25.58 18.58 -11.31
CA PHE A 231 -26.12 17.27 -11.65
C PHE A 231 -25.59 16.79 -13.01
N ASP A 232 -25.60 17.65 -14.03
CA ASP A 232 -25.10 17.32 -15.36
C ASP A 232 -23.59 16.96 -15.35
N ASP A 233 -22.79 17.63 -14.53
CA ASP A 233 -21.37 17.29 -14.32
C ASP A 233 -21.21 15.89 -13.70
N ILE A 234 -22.03 15.53 -12.71
CA ILE A 234 -22.01 14.19 -12.12
C ILE A 234 -22.42 13.15 -13.18
N VAL A 235 -23.46 13.44 -13.98
CA VAL A 235 -23.89 12.57 -15.10
C VAL A 235 -22.76 12.38 -16.12
N ALA A 236 -22.04 13.44 -16.48
CA ALA A 236 -20.90 13.37 -17.40
C ALA A 236 -19.78 12.49 -16.85
N GLN A 237 -19.44 12.63 -15.57
CA GLN A 237 -18.45 11.77 -14.90
C GLN A 237 -18.90 10.31 -14.85
N GLN A 238 -20.17 10.03 -14.55
CA GLN A 238 -20.72 8.66 -14.56
C GLN A 238 -20.70 8.06 -15.97
N ARG A 239 -20.99 8.84 -17.01
CA ARG A 239 -20.89 8.39 -18.40
C ARG A 239 -19.46 7.99 -18.75
N GLN A 240 -18.47 8.78 -18.34
CA GLN A 240 -17.06 8.44 -18.52
C GLN A 240 -16.68 7.17 -17.75
N ALA A 241 -17.11 7.05 -16.49
CA ALA A 241 -16.82 5.90 -15.65
C ALA A 241 -17.40 4.60 -16.23
N LEU A 242 -18.65 4.60 -16.69
CA LEU A 242 -19.28 3.44 -17.33
C LEU A 242 -18.50 2.99 -18.58
N ALA A 243 -18.01 3.93 -19.39
CA ALA A 243 -17.17 3.60 -20.55
C ALA A 243 -15.82 2.99 -20.13
N LEU A 244 -15.22 3.46 -19.04
CA LEU A 244 -13.99 2.89 -18.47
C LEU A 244 -14.23 1.49 -17.91
N PHE A 245 -15.31 1.26 -17.16
CA PHE A 245 -15.69 -0.07 -16.66
C PHE A 245 -15.94 -1.06 -17.81
N GLU A 246 -16.65 -0.65 -18.87
CA GLU A 246 -16.85 -1.50 -20.05
C GLU A 246 -15.52 -1.81 -20.76
N THR A 247 -14.59 -0.85 -20.79
CA THR A 247 -13.25 -1.05 -21.34
C THR A 247 -12.45 -2.06 -20.53
N GLN A 248 -12.48 -1.96 -19.20
CA GLN A 248 -11.83 -2.91 -18.29
C GLN A 248 -12.33 -4.36 -18.51
N ALA A 249 -13.65 -4.55 -18.60
CA ALA A 249 -14.24 -5.86 -18.85
C ALA A 249 -13.86 -6.43 -20.23
N LYS A 250 -13.81 -5.58 -21.27
CA LYS A 250 -13.32 -5.97 -22.60
C LYS A 250 -11.84 -6.34 -22.59
N LEU A 251 -11.02 -5.63 -21.81
CA LEU A 251 -9.60 -5.97 -21.61
C LEU A 251 -9.45 -7.32 -20.91
N CYS A 252 -10.24 -7.61 -19.88
CA CYS A 252 -10.29 -8.94 -19.25
C CYS A 252 -10.59 -10.03 -20.29
N THR A 253 -11.68 -9.88 -21.06
CA THR A 253 -12.07 -10.84 -22.10
C THR A 253 -10.96 -11.06 -23.14
N LYS A 254 -10.29 -9.99 -23.54
CA LYS A 254 -9.26 -10.01 -24.58
C LYS A 254 -7.94 -10.63 -24.10
N ASN A 255 -7.49 -10.27 -22.91
CA ASN A 255 -6.14 -10.59 -22.43
C ASN A 255 -6.10 -11.87 -21.58
N MET A 256 -7.21 -12.29 -20.98
CA MET A 256 -7.30 -13.55 -20.23
C MET A 256 -7.48 -14.75 -21.17
N PRO A 257 -6.90 -15.92 -20.85
CA PRO A 257 -7.15 -17.16 -21.58
C PRO A 257 -8.64 -17.52 -21.64
N ASN A 258 -9.07 -18.15 -22.74
CA ASN A 258 -10.44 -18.63 -22.95
C ASN A 258 -11.52 -17.56 -22.67
N GLY A 259 -11.26 -16.30 -23.05
CA GLY A 259 -12.20 -15.21 -22.84
C GLY A 259 -12.40 -14.80 -21.37
N GLY A 260 -11.53 -15.26 -20.46
CA GLY A 260 -11.69 -15.02 -19.03
C GLY A 260 -12.49 -16.08 -18.28
N ALA A 261 -12.67 -17.29 -18.82
CA ALA A 261 -13.43 -18.37 -18.16
C ALA A 261 -12.99 -18.68 -16.71
N ALA A 262 -11.71 -18.46 -16.36
CA ALA A 262 -11.21 -18.63 -14.99
C ALA A 262 -11.83 -17.64 -13.98
N LEU A 263 -12.35 -16.49 -14.45
CA LEU A 263 -12.97 -15.47 -13.61
C LEU A 263 -14.25 -15.98 -12.94
N ASN A 264 -14.96 -16.96 -13.53
CA ASN A 264 -16.21 -17.55 -12.99
C ASN A 264 -16.01 -18.16 -11.60
N TYR A 265 -14.77 -18.54 -11.28
CA TYR A 265 -14.43 -19.32 -10.11
C TYR A 265 -13.80 -18.47 -9.00
N MET A 266 -13.77 -17.14 -9.14
CA MET A 266 -13.13 -16.23 -8.18
C MET A 266 -14.04 -15.75 -7.04
N GLY A 267 -15.30 -16.20 -6.99
CA GLY A 267 -16.26 -15.84 -5.96
C GLY A 267 -15.95 -16.37 -4.56
N THR A 268 -16.54 -15.72 -3.55
CA THR A 268 -16.35 -16.05 -2.13
C THR A 268 -16.74 -17.50 -1.81
N ALA A 269 -17.83 -18.01 -2.39
CA ALA A 269 -18.30 -19.39 -2.13
C ALA A 269 -17.24 -20.44 -2.54
N SER A 270 -16.59 -20.26 -3.68
CA SER A 270 -15.49 -21.11 -4.14
C SER A 270 -14.29 -21.05 -3.18
N VAL A 271 -13.98 -19.86 -2.66
CA VAL A 271 -12.90 -19.67 -1.68
C VAL A 271 -13.22 -20.32 -0.34
N VAL A 272 -14.48 -20.32 0.10
CA VAL A 272 -14.90 -21.07 1.30
C VAL A 272 -14.65 -22.57 1.15
N ARG A 273 -14.92 -23.12 -0.04
CA ARG A 273 -14.61 -24.53 -0.35
C ARG A 273 -13.11 -24.79 -0.34
N ASP A 274 -12.30 -23.85 -0.81
CA ASP A 274 -10.83 -23.93 -0.68
C ASP A 274 -10.39 -24.00 0.78
N ILE A 275 -10.94 -23.15 1.66
CA ILE A 275 -10.60 -23.19 3.10
C ILE A 275 -10.94 -24.56 3.69
N ALA A 276 -12.12 -25.10 3.41
CA ALA A 276 -12.51 -26.41 3.92
C ALA A 276 -11.59 -27.53 3.40
N PHE A 277 -11.28 -27.53 2.10
CA PHE A 277 -10.38 -28.50 1.49
C PHE A 277 -8.95 -28.38 2.03
N MET A 278 -8.42 -27.17 2.14
CA MET A 278 -7.09 -26.91 2.72
C MET A 278 -7.03 -27.34 4.18
N THR A 279 -8.11 -27.15 4.95
CA THR A 279 -8.19 -27.64 6.33
C THR A 279 -8.05 -29.16 6.37
N ASP A 280 -8.76 -29.88 5.49
CA ASP A 280 -8.68 -31.34 5.42
C ASP A 280 -7.28 -31.85 5.07
N VAL A 281 -6.56 -31.13 4.20
CA VAL A 281 -5.20 -31.48 3.79
C VAL A 281 -4.17 -31.14 4.86
N LEU A 282 -4.28 -29.99 5.51
CA LEU A 282 -3.28 -29.48 6.46
C LEU A 282 -3.44 -30.05 7.87
N ASP A 283 -4.68 -30.18 8.33
CA ASP A 283 -5.02 -30.57 9.70
C ASP A 283 -5.73 -31.92 9.79
N GLY A 284 -5.97 -32.58 8.66
CA GLY A 284 -6.63 -33.89 8.59
C GLY A 284 -8.11 -33.80 8.26
N LYS A 285 -8.62 -34.86 7.63
CA LYS A 285 -10.00 -34.92 7.12
C LYS A 285 -11.03 -34.76 8.25
N GLY A 286 -11.95 -33.81 8.07
CA GLY A 286 -13.02 -33.51 9.02
C GLY A 286 -12.59 -32.59 10.17
N SER A 287 -11.37 -32.07 10.17
CA SER A 287 -10.90 -31.12 11.19
C SER A 287 -11.73 -29.84 11.21
N ASN A 288 -11.85 -29.24 12.39
CA ASN A 288 -12.56 -27.97 12.56
C ASN A 288 -11.83 -26.84 11.84
N ILE A 289 -12.60 -25.92 11.24
CA ILE A 289 -12.09 -24.78 10.52
C ILE A 289 -11.93 -23.60 11.48
N ASN A 290 -10.71 -23.07 11.60
CA ASN A 290 -10.45 -21.83 12.35
C ASN A 290 -10.11 -20.69 11.38
N TYR A 291 -10.61 -19.50 11.66
CA TYR A 291 -10.59 -18.38 10.73
C TYR A 291 -10.45 -17.04 11.42
N TRP A 292 -9.64 -16.16 10.84
CA TRP A 292 -9.65 -14.72 11.11
C TRP A 292 -9.76 -13.93 9.80
N GLY A 293 -10.71 -12.99 9.73
CA GLY A 293 -10.90 -12.16 8.56
C GLY A 293 -11.34 -10.74 8.90
N GLY A 294 -10.70 -9.76 8.28
CA GLY A 294 -11.05 -8.34 8.44
C GLY A 294 -11.66 -7.74 7.16
N SER A 295 -12.55 -6.75 7.25
CA SER A 295 -13.09 -6.03 6.07
C SER A 295 -13.83 -6.99 5.12
N TYR A 296 -13.52 -7.09 3.83
CA TYR A 296 -14.05 -8.17 2.97
C TYR A 296 -13.79 -9.59 3.53
N GLY A 297 -12.74 -9.79 4.33
CA GLY A 297 -12.55 -11.05 5.07
C GLY A 297 -13.71 -11.37 6.01
N SER A 298 -14.48 -10.38 6.46
CA SER A 298 -15.74 -10.60 7.19
C SER A 298 -16.85 -11.20 6.32
N ILE A 299 -16.92 -10.86 5.02
CA ILE A 299 -17.85 -11.49 4.07
C ILE A 299 -17.47 -12.96 3.87
N LEU A 300 -16.18 -13.21 3.64
CA LEU A 300 -15.65 -14.56 3.53
C LEU A 300 -15.90 -15.36 4.82
N GLY A 301 -15.69 -14.75 5.98
CA GLY A 301 -15.98 -15.35 7.30
C GLY A 301 -17.47 -15.63 7.51
N ALA A 302 -18.35 -14.67 7.25
CA ALA A 302 -19.81 -14.84 7.39
C ALA A 302 -20.34 -15.92 6.44
N THR A 303 -19.81 -15.99 5.22
CA THR A 303 -20.11 -17.04 4.25
C THR A 303 -19.59 -18.39 4.73
N LEU A 304 -18.36 -18.45 5.24
CA LEU A 304 -17.75 -19.66 5.82
C LEU A 304 -18.58 -20.18 7.01
N PHE A 305 -18.97 -19.30 7.93
CA PHE A 305 -19.76 -19.66 9.11
C PHE A 305 -21.07 -20.34 8.71
N ASN A 306 -21.72 -19.88 7.64
CA ASN A 306 -23.01 -20.41 7.23
C ASN A 306 -22.92 -21.60 6.24
N MET A 307 -21.89 -21.65 5.39
CA MET A 307 -21.67 -22.79 4.47
C MET A 307 -21.03 -23.99 5.16
N MET A 308 -20.25 -23.79 6.23
CA MET A 308 -19.48 -24.82 6.94
C MET A 308 -19.81 -24.84 8.44
N ALA A 309 -21.07 -24.54 8.79
CA ALA A 309 -21.51 -24.31 10.17
C ALA A 309 -21.14 -25.45 11.12
N GLU A 310 -21.32 -26.69 10.69
CA GLU A 310 -21.02 -27.92 11.43
C GLU A 310 -19.52 -28.19 11.61
N ARG A 311 -18.65 -27.50 10.86
CA ARG A 311 -17.20 -27.61 10.94
C ARG A 311 -16.54 -26.43 11.65
N MET A 312 -17.30 -25.44 12.12
CA MET A 312 -16.71 -24.25 12.72
C MET A 312 -15.98 -24.57 14.03
N GLY A 313 -14.68 -24.25 14.06
CA GLY A 313 -13.84 -24.21 15.25
C GLY A 313 -13.80 -22.81 15.86
N LYS A 314 -12.64 -22.16 15.83
CA LYS A 314 -12.48 -20.76 16.26
C LYS A 314 -12.63 -19.81 15.08
N GLY A 315 -13.78 -19.15 14.96
CA GLY A 315 -14.00 -18.05 14.02
C GLY A 315 -13.90 -16.68 14.69
N MET A 316 -13.23 -15.73 14.04
CA MET A 316 -13.25 -14.31 14.40
C MET A 316 -13.34 -13.45 13.14
N ILE A 317 -14.31 -12.53 13.08
CA ILE A 317 -14.42 -11.54 12.01
C ILE A 317 -14.34 -10.13 12.58
N GLU A 318 -13.67 -9.23 11.87
CA GLU A 318 -13.44 -7.84 12.26
C GLU A 318 -13.82 -6.89 11.11
N ALA A 319 -14.32 -5.68 11.41
CA ALA A 319 -14.69 -4.68 10.40
C ALA A 319 -15.72 -5.23 9.39
N ILE A 320 -16.98 -5.31 9.84
CA ILE A 320 -17.97 -6.17 9.20
C ILE A 320 -18.64 -5.49 8.02
N ALA A 321 -18.47 -6.03 6.81
CA ALA A 321 -19.28 -5.67 5.67
C ALA A 321 -20.61 -6.45 5.71
N ASN A 322 -21.70 -5.81 5.29
CA ASN A 322 -23.02 -6.44 5.34
C ASN A 322 -23.12 -7.56 4.28
N PRO A 323 -23.30 -8.84 4.68
CA PRO A 323 -23.31 -9.96 3.75
C PRO A 323 -24.57 -10.04 2.88
N VAL A 324 -25.70 -9.48 3.35
CA VAL A 324 -26.93 -9.39 2.55
C VAL A 324 -26.76 -8.38 1.44
N ASP A 325 -26.28 -7.18 1.75
CA ASP A 325 -26.01 -6.17 0.72
C ASP A 325 -25.01 -6.71 -0.30
N TRP A 326 -23.93 -7.34 0.17
CA TRP A 326 -22.90 -7.95 -0.68
C TRP A 326 -23.48 -8.97 -1.66
N ALA A 327 -24.32 -9.90 -1.20
CA ALA A 327 -24.83 -10.96 -2.05
C ALA A 327 -26.03 -10.55 -2.91
N ASP A 328 -26.98 -9.81 -2.33
CA ASP A 328 -28.34 -9.66 -2.89
C ASP A 328 -28.62 -8.30 -3.53
N LYS A 329 -27.68 -7.36 -3.45
CA LYS A 329 -27.76 -6.09 -4.20
C LYS A 329 -26.77 -6.07 -5.35
N HIS A 330 -27.05 -5.22 -6.33
CA HIS A 330 -26.02 -4.87 -7.29
C HIS A 330 -24.94 -4.04 -6.61
N SER A 331 -23.68 -4.26 -6.97
CA SER A 331 -22.53 -3.65 -6.28
C SER A 331 -22.54 -2.11 -6.23
N HIS A 332 -23.11 -1.46 -7.25
CA HIS A 332 -23.27 0.01 -7.27
C HIS A 332 -24.22 0.56 -6.19
N GLU A 333 -24.94 -0.31 -5.47
CA GLU A 333 -25.89 0.05 -4.42
C GLU A 333 -25.33 -0.12 -3.00
N TRP A 334 -24.17 -0.77 -2.84
CA TRP A 334 -23.59 -1.07 -1.52
C TRP A 334 -23.24 0.18 -0.72
N MET A 335 -22.83 1.26 -1.40
CA MET A 335 -22.44 2.50 -0.75
C MET A 335 -23.59 3.24 -0.08
N ASP A 336 -24.84 2.82 -0.27
CA ASP A 336 -25.98 3.38 0.48
C ASP A 336 -25.90 3.02 1.97
N THR A 337 -25.19 1.94 2.31
CA THR A 337 -25.05 1.46 3.69
C THR A 337 -23.62 1.58 4.20
N TRP A 338 -22.60 1.40 3.37
CA TRP A 338 -21.20 1.34 3.82
C TRP A 338 -20.64 2.64 4.41
N ILE A 339 -21.14 3.81 3.99
CA ILE A 339 -20.57 5.12 4.38
C ILE A 339 -21.35 5.82 5.51
N GLN A 340 -22.28 5.12 6.16
CA GLN A 340 -23.17 5.73 7.16
C GLN A 340 -22.40 6.35 8.35
N ASP A 341 -21.28 5.75 8.75
CA ASP A 341 -20.44 6.25 9.86
C ASP A 341 -19.35 7.24 9.38
N ALA A 342 -19.26 7.53 8.07
CA ALA A 342 -18.15 8.33 7.53
C ALA A 342 -18.18 9.80 7.98
N ASP A 343 -19.37 10.41 8.06
CA ASP A 343 -19.52 11.78 8.56
C ASP A 343 -19.19 11.87 10.05
N GLU A 344 -19.54 10.85 10.84
CA GLU A 344 -19.21 10.79 12.27
C GLU A 344 -17.70 10.60 12.48
N ALA A 345 -17.05 9.78 11.66
CA ALA A 345 -15.58 9.65 11.68
C ALA A 345 -14.90 11.01 11.37
N TYR A 346 -15.46 11.78 10.43
CA TYR A 346 -14.98 13.12 10.13
C TYR A 346 -15.22 14.11 11.28
N ARG A 347 -16.36 14.00 11.95
CA ARG A 347 -16.61 14.79 13.17
C ARG A 347 -15.60 14.47 14.28
N TRP A 348 -15.24 13.20 14.46
CA TRP A 348 -14.17 12.80 15.37
C TRP A 348 -12.82 13.40 14.99
N PHE A 349 -12.45 13.38 13.70
CA PHE A 349 -11.22 14.03 13.22
C PHE A 349 -11.20 15.52 13.57
N LEU A 350 -12.28 16.25 13.26
CA LEU A 350 -12.40 17.69 13.51
C LEU A 350 -12.31 18.02 15.00
N ASN A 351 -13.06 17.29 15.84
CA ASN A 351 -13.05 17.47 17.28
C ASN A 351 -11.67 17.17 17.88
N SER A 352 -11.03 16.08 17.45
CA SER A 352 -9.70 15.69 17.95
C SER A 352 -8.62 16.68 17.52
N CYS A 353 -8.67 17.12 16.26
CA CYS A 353 -7.76 18.13 15.73
C CYS A 353 -7.89 19.46 16.47
N ALA A 354 -9.12 19.94 16.72
CA ALA A 354 -9.37 21.17 17.47
C ALA A 354 -8.90 21.05 18.94
N LYS A 355 -9.19 19.93 19.61
CA LYS A 355 -8.76 19.65 20.98
C LYS A 355 -7.24 19.70 21.13
N SER A 356 -6.50 19.23 20.12
CA SER A 356 -5.04 19.22 20.13
C SER A 356 -4.39 20.58 19.83
N GLY A 357 -5.18 21.55 19.36
CA GLY A 357 -4.72 22.90 19.02
C GLY A 357 -3.66 22.94 17.91
N GLU A 358 -3.10 24.13 17.66
CA GLU A 358 -2.14 24.33 16.57
C GLU A 358 -0.83 23.54 16.74
N ALA A 359 -0.49 23.19 17.98
CA ALA A 359 0.70 22.40 18.28
C ALA A 359 0.56 20.93 17.84
N GLY A 360 -0.64 20.34 17.96
CA GLY A 360 -0.89 18.95 17.59
C GLY A 360 -1.50 18.77 16.20
N CYS A 361 -2.27 19.75 15.70
CA CYS A 361 -2.94 19.66 14.41
C CYS A 361 -2.78 20.94 13.57
N ALA A 362 -2.20 20.80 12.37
CA ALA A 362 -1.91 21.95 11.50
C ALA A 362 -3.17 22.70 11.01
N LEU A 363 -4.31 22.01 10.88
CA LEU A 363 -5.58 22.65 10.49
C LEU A 363 -6.15 23.53 11.61
N ALA A 364 -5.80 23.25 12.87
CA ALA A 364 -6.22 24.02 14.05
C ALA A 364 -5.33 25.25 14.31
N LYS A 365 -4.55 25.70 13.31
CA LYS A 365 -3.72 26.91 13.40
C LYS A 365 -4.53 28.11 13.89
N GLY A 366 -4.02 28.80 14.91
CA GLY A 366 -4.76 29.86 15.62
C GLY A 366 -5.79 29.35 16.63
N ASN A 367 -5.73 28.06 17.01
CA ASN A 367 -6.58 27.39 17.98
C ASN A 367 -8.09 27.55 17.70
N ILE A 368 -8.45 27.37 16.42
CA ILE A 368 -9.83 27.48 15.95
C ILE A 368 -10.68 26.27 16.36
N SER A 369 -12.00 26.45 16.43
CA SER A 369 -12.95 25.38 16.76
C SER A 369 -13.04 24.33 15.65
N ALA A 370 -13.56 23.14 15.99
CA ALA A 370 -13.81 22.08 15.02
C ALA A 370 -14.73 22.53 13.87
N ASP A 371 -15.75 23.35 14.15
CA ASP A 371 -16.66 23.89 13.13
C ASP A 371 -15.95 24.89 12.21
N ALA A 372 -15.00 25.68 12.74
CA ALA A 372 -14.18 26.56 11.92
C ALA A 372 -13.19 25.77 11.03
N ILE A 373 -12.67 24.64 11.52
CA ILE A 373 -11.85 23.72 10.70
C ILE A 373 -12.69 23.12 9.59
N GLU A 374 -13.90 22.66 9.91
CA GLU A 374 -14.86 22.10 8.95
C GLU A 374 -15.19 23.11 7.85
N GLN A 375 -15.51 24.35 8.21
CA GLN A 375 -15.76 25.44 7.27
C GLN A 375 -14.53 25.69 6.38
N LYS A 376 -13.34 25.81 6.97
CA LYS A 376 -12.07 26.04 6.25
C LYS A 376 -11.81 24.95 5.20
N VAL A 377 -11.99 23.67 5.57
CA VAL A 377 -11.81 22.52 4.68
C VAL A 377 -12.89 22.50 3.60
N GLY A 378 -14.16 22.76 3.96
CA GLY A 378 -15.28 22.84 3.03
C GLY A 378 -15.04 23.91 1.96
N GLU A 379 -14.75 25.14 2.36
CA GLU A 379 -14.46 26.25 1.44
C GLU A 379 -13.29 25.95 0.50
N PHE A 380 -12.26 25.24 0.98
CA PHE A 380 -11.15 24.82 0.14
C PHE A 380 -11.59 23.81 -0.93
N ILE A 381 -12.34 22.77 -0.53
CA ILE A 381 -12.87 21.76 -1.45
C ILE A 381 -13.81 22.41 -2.49
N ASP A 382 -14.62 23.38 -2.07
CA ASP A 382 -15.55 24.09 -2.94
C ASP A 382 -14.83 24.96 -3.96
N ARG A 383 -13.78 25.68 -3.55
CA ARG A 383 -12.91 26.42 -4.47
C ARG A 383 -12.28 25.50 -5.51
N LEU A 384 -11.84 24.30 -5.13
CA LEU A 384 -11.26 23.33 -6.06
C LEU A 384 -12.25 22.78 -7.09
N TYR A 385 -13.57 22.84 -6.83
CA TYR A 385 -14.58 22.50 -7.84
C TYR A 385 -14.59 23.55 -8.96
N ALA A 386 -14.59 24.84 -8.60
CA ALA A 386 -14.59 25.94 -9.57
C ALA A 386 -13.20 26.20 -10.20
N SER A 387 -12.12 25.89 -9.48
CA SER A 387 -10.75 26.20 -9.90
C SER A 387 -9.77 25.14 -9.37
N PRO A 388 -9.59 24.02 -10.11
CA PRO A 388 -8.58 23.02 -9.77
C PRO A 388 -7.18 23.63 -9.64
N MET A 389 -6.40 23.14 -8.67
CA MET A 389 -5.12 23.75 -8.31
C MET A 389 -3.94 23.07 -9.03
N PRO A 390 -3.17 23.78 -9.88
CA PRO A 390 -2.04 23.18 -10.58
C PRO A 390 -0.83 22.95 -9.67
N SER A 391 -0.02 21.95 -10.00
CA SER A 391 1.22 21.62 -9.30
C SER A 391 2.34 21.25 -10.28
N ILE A 392 3.44 22.01 -10.23
CA ILE A 392 4.68 21.69 -10.95
C ILE A 392 5.73 21.02 -10.06
N ASN A 393 5.51 21.01 -8.74
CA ASN A 393 6.46 20.52 -7.74
C ASN A 393 6.10 19.12 -7.19
N SER A 394 5.04 18.51 -7.71
CA SER A 394 4.70 17.11 -7.44
C SER A 394 5.64 16.16 -8.21
N ILE A 395 5.66 14.88 -7.84
CA ILE A 395 6.49 13.83 -8.46
C ILE A 395 6.33 13.81 -9.98
N VAL A 396 5.12 14.05 -10.46
CA VAL A 396 4.80 14.37 -11.86
C VAL A 396 3.95 15.65 -11.90
N PRO A 397 4.03 16.47 -12.97
CA PRO A 397 3.13 17.59 -13.17
C PRO A 397 1.67 17.12 -13.12
N ALA A 398 0.87 17.77 -12.29
CA ALA A 398 -0.52 17.37 -12.02
C ALA A 398 -1.35 18.54 -11.50
N TYR A 399 -2.62 18.29 -11.21
CA TYR A 399 -3.49 19.25 -10.57
C TYR A 399 -4.38 18.56 -9.53
N LEU A 400 -4.73 19.30 -8.48
CA LEU A 400 -5.58 18.86 -7.38
C LEU A 400 -7.02 19.28 -7.68
N THR A 401 -7.95 18.33 -7.62
CA THR A 401 -9.39 18.55 -7.82
C THR A 401 -10.16 18.41 -6.50
N SER A 402 -11.39 18.89 -6.46
CA SER A 402 -12.28 18.68 -5.31
C SER A 402 -12.60 17.21 -5.08
N GLY A 403 -12.71 16.40 -6.14
CA GLY A 403 -12.92 14.96 -6.06
C GLY A 403 -11.74 14.22 -5.45
N THR A 404 -10.52 14.59 -5.83
CA THR A 404 -9.29 14.02 -5.28
C THR A 404 -9.15 14.31 -3.79
N VAL A 405 -9.42 15.56 -3.36
CA VAL A 405 -9.37 15.91 -1.93
C VAL A 405 -10.45 15.16 -1.13
N ARG A 406 -11.68 15.05 -1.63
CA ARG A 406 -12.73 14.25 -0.97
C ARG A 406 -12.35 12.77 -0.85
N THR A 407 -11.76 12.21 -1.89
CA THR A 407 -11.27 10.81 -1.88
C THR A 407 -10.17 10.62 -0.83
N LYS A 408 -9.20 11.55 -0.75
CA LYS A 408 -8.13 11.47 0.26
C LYS A 408 -8.61 11.76 1.68
N LEU A 409 -9.60 12.63 1.83
CA LEU A 409 -10.25 12.86 3.12
C LEU A 409 -10.96 11.58 3.61
N TYR A 410 -11.64 10.87 2.71
CA TYR A 410 -12.24 9.58 3.02
C TYR A 410 -11.20 8.51 3.39
N ASP A 411 -10.11 8.38 2.63
CA ASP A 411 -8.97 7.50 2.99
C ASP A 411 -8.41 7.85 4.38
N ALA A 412 -8.36 9.13 4.74
CA ALA A 412 -7.91 9.55 6.07
C ALA A 412 -8.87 9.12 7.19
N MET A 413 -10.18 9.04 6.92
CA MET A 413 -11.15 8.54 7.91
C MET A 413 -10.95 7.04 8.16
N GLU A 414 -10.56 6.27 7.15
CA GLU A 414 -10.22 4.85 7.28
C GLU A 414 -9.02 4.63 8.23
N ALA A 415 -8.01 5.50 8.17
CA ALA A 415 -6.72 5.35 8.84
C ALA A 415 -6.38 6.52 9.78
N PRO A 416 -7.03 6.61 10.95
CA PRO A 416 -6.95 7.78 11.82
C PRO A 416 -5.57 8.00 12.47
N PHE A 417 -4.74 6.95 12.57
CA PHE A 417 -3.33 7.08 12.93
C PHE A 417 -2.52 7.97 11.96
N ARG A 418 -3.04 8.24 10.75
CA ARG A 418 -2.41 9.16 9.77
C ARG A 418 -2.90 10.60 9.86
N TRP A 419 -3.89 10.90 10.70
CA TRP A 419 -4.50 12.24 10.79
C TRP A 419 -3.50 13.38 11.00
N PRO A 420 -2.47 13.30 11.86
CA PRO A 420 -1.50 14.38 12.01
C PRO A 420 -0.74 14.70 10.72
N ALA A 421 -0.38 13.68 9.95
CA ALA A 421 0.30 13.86 8.66
C ALA A 421 -0.65 14.41 7.60
N PHE A 422 -1.85 13.87 7.52
CA PHE A 422 -2.88 14.33 6.58
C PHE A 422 -3.29 15.79 6.85
N ALA A 423 -3.45 16.19 8.12
CA ALA A 423 -3.77 17.56 8.49
C ALA A 423 -2.69 18.56 8.03
N ARG A 424 -1.41 18.17 8.08
CA ARG A 424 -0.31 18.99 7.54
C ARG A 424 -0.37 19.09 6.01
N ASP A 425 -0.51 17.96 5.33
CA ASP A 425 -0.57 17.92 3.86
C ASP A 425 -1.78 18.72 3.32
N LEU A 426 -2.91 18.67 4.03
CA LEU A 426 -4.12 19.44 3.68
C LEU A 426 -3.95 20.92 4.00
N GLU A 427 -3.34 21.30 5.12
CA GLU A 427 -3.04 22.70 5.42
C GLU A 427 -2.11 23.30 4.37
N ASP A 428 -1.05 22.59 3.98
CA ASP A 428 -0.14 23.03 2.91
C ASP A 428 -0.88 23.29 1.60
N ALA A 429 -1.81 22.40 1.24
CA ALA A 429 -2.64 22.57 0.05
C ALA A 429 -3.57 23.79 0.16
N ILE A 430 -4.18 24.02 1.33
CA ILE A 430 -5.00 25.21 1.61
C ILE A 430 -4.17 26.50 1.45
N GLN A 431 -2.89 26.47 1.85
CA GLN A 431 -1.96 27.59 1.70
C GLN A 431 -1.34 27.71 0.29
N GLY A 432 -1.81 26.91 -0.68
CA GLY A 432 -1.42 27.00 -2.09
C GLY A 432 -0.28 26.08 -2.51
N ASN A 433 0.14 25.14 -1.67
CA ASN A 433 1.12 24.11 -2.00
C ASN A 433 0.48 22.71 -2.01
N PRO A 434 -0.09 22.26 -3.14
CA PRO A 434 -0.76 20.95 -3.22
C PRO A 434 0.21 19.78 -3.33
N ALA A 435 1.51 20.03 -3.51
CA ALA A 435 2.49 18.99 -3.85
C ALA A 435 2.60 17.88 -2.79
N PRO A 436 2.63 18.14 -1.46
CA PRO A 436 2.68 17.09 -0.45
C PRO A 436 1.50 16.12 -0.55
N LEU A 437 0.28 16.64 -0.64
CA LEU A 437 -0.94 15.84 -0.79
C LEU A 437 -0.94 15.08 -2.12
N LEU A 438 -0.62 15.76 -3.24
CA LEU A 438 -0.50 15.14 -4.56
C LEU A 438 0.55 14.03 -4.62
N ASN A 439 1.65 14.14 -3.88
CA ASN A 439 2.68 13.11 -3.82
C ASN A 439 2.23 11.85 -3.06
N LYS A 440 1.09 11.88 -2.37
CA LYS A 440 0.42 10.69 -1.82
C LYS A 440 -0.58 10.06 -2.80
N ILE A 441 -0.86 10.74 -3.91
CA ILE A 441 -1.83 10.33 -4.95
C ILE A 441 -1.10 9.83 -6.20
N LEU A 442 -0.11 10.60 -6.67
CA LEU A 442 0.51 10.49 -7.98
C LEU A 442 1.65 9.47 -8.17
N PRO A 443 2.32 8.91 -7.15
CA PRO A 443 3.19 7.78 -7.43
C PRO A 443 2.30 6.62 -7.87
N ASN A 444 2.38 6.21 -9.15
CA ASN A 444 1.64 5.10 -9.77
C ASN A 444 0.25 4.84 -9.11
N PRO A 445 -0.82 5.60 -9.47
CA PRO A 445 -2.18 5.42 -8.96
C PRO A 445 -2.67 3.97 -8.93
N ALA A 446 -2.22 3.11 -9.86
CA ALA A 446 -2.56 1.68 -9.83
C ALA A 446 -1.90 0.93 -8.66
N ARG A 447 -0.67 1.27 -8.26
CA ARG A 447 0.05 0.63 -7.14
C ARG A 447 -0.53 0.98 -5.77
N TYR A 448 -0.99 2.20 -5.55
CA TYR A 448 -1.56 2.63 -4.26
C TYR A 448 -3.00 2.20 -4.05
N ARG A 449 -3.69 1.79 -5.12
CA ARG A 449 -5.02 1.24 -5.01
C ARG A 449 -5.02 -0.29 -5.07
N PHE A 450 -4.11 -0.92 -5.85
CA PHE A 450 -4.20 -2.34 -6.18
C PHE A 450 -2.84 -3.01 -6.51
N ASP A 451 -1.95 -3.23 -5.54
CA ASP A 451 -0.91 -4.30 -5.65
C ASP A 451 -1.52 -5.73 -5.69
N HIS A 452 -2.81 -5.82 -6.00
CA HIS A 452 -3.65 -6.98 -5.83
C HIS A 452 -4.24 -7.33 -7.18
N ALA A 453 -3.35 -7.83 -8.05
CA ALA A 453 -3.63 -8.44 -9.34
C ALA A 453 -4.78 -7.76 -10.12
N ASN A 454 -4.48 -6.70 -10.88
CA ASN A 454 -5.09 -6.50 -12.20
C ASN A 454 -6.59 -6.88 -12.33
N LEU A 455 -7.43 -6.14 -11.59
CA LEU A 455 -8.89 -6.26 -11.45
C LEU A 455 -9.40 -7.47 -10.63
N ALA A 456 -8.60 -8.04 -9.72
CA ALA A 456 -9.02 -9.12 -8.84
C ALA A 456 -10.17 -8.72 -7.90
N ARG A 457 -10.14 -7.52 -7.31
CA ARG A 457 -11.28 -6.99 -6.54
C ARG A 457 -12.55 -7.01 -7.37
N TYR A 458 -12.48 -6.48 -8.60
CA TYR A 458 -13.60 -6.40 -9.52
C TYR A 458 -14.17 -7.79 -9.83
N ALA A 459 -13.27 -8.77 -10.05
CA ALA A 459 -13.64 -10.15 -10.30
C ALA A 459 -14.44 -10.75 -9.13
N VAL A 460 -13.97 -10.59 -7.90
CA VAL A 460 -14.69 -11.10 -6.71
C VAL A 460 -16.05 -10.41 -6.58
N THR A 461 -16.07 -9.07 -6.61
CA THR A 461 -17.27 -8.26 -6.42
C THR A 461 -18.37 -8.60 -7.45
N CYS A 462 -18.03 -8.74 -8.72
CA CYS A 462 -19.04 -9.04 -9.75
C CYS A 462 -19.53 -10.48 -9.74
N ILE A 463 -18.75 -11.41 -9.18
CA ILE A 463 -19.16 -12.80 -9.05
C ILE A 463 -20.09 -12.98 -7.83
N ASP A 464 -19.84 -12.22 -6.76
CA ASP A 464 -20.59 -12.35 -5.52
C ASP A 464 -21.87 -11.51 -5.46
N SER A 465 -21.93 -10.39 -6.19
CA SER A 465 -23.09 -9.49 -6.20
C SER A 465 -24.26 -10.05 -7.02
N LEU A 466 -25.43 -9.41 -6.89
CA LEU A 466 -26.60 -9.74 -7.70
C LEU A 466 -26.26 -9.58 -9.20
N PRO A 467 -26.40 -10.63 -10.03
CA PRO A 467 -26.01 -10.58 -11.42
C PRO A 467 -26.96 -9.69 -12.24
N PHE A 468 -26.41 -9.02 -13.25
CA PHE A 468 -27.19 -8.29 -14.24
C PHE A 468 -27.64 -9.20 -15.38
N ASN A 469 -28.79 -8.89 -15.99
CA ASN A 469 -29.18 -9.51 -17.25
C ASN A 469 -28.34 -8.91 -18.40
N LYS A 470 -27.18 -9.52 -18.68
CA LYS A 470 -26.23 -9.04 -19.69
C LYS A 470 -26.78 -9.09 -21.13
N SER A 471 -27.82 -9.89 -21.39
CA SER A 471 -28.48 -9.95 -22.69
C SER A 471 -29.44 -8.77 -22.92
N ASP A 472 -29.83 -8.06 -21.87
CA ASP A 472 -30.72 -6.90 -21.94
C ASP A 472 -30.04 -5.68 -21.31
N ARG A 473 -29.37 -4.88 -22.16
CA ARG A 473 -28.70 -3.64 -21.74
C ARG A 473 -29.66 -2.59 -21.18
N SER A 474 -30.99 -2.72 -21.38
CA SER A 474 -31.95 -1.81 -20.77
C SER A 474 -32.04 -1.98 -19.24
N THR A 475 -31.59 -3.11 -18.71
CA THR A 475 -31.49 -3.37 -17.26
C THR A 475 -30.29 -2.68 -16.59
N PHE A 476 -29.36 -2.14 -17.39
CA PHE A 476 -28.13 -1.55 -16.87
C PHE A 476 -28.43 -0.16 -16.27
N PRO A 477 -27.74 0.24 -15.19
CA PRO A 477 -27.95 1.56 -14.62
C PRO A 477 -27.47 2.64 -15.59
N THR A 478 -28.37 3.58 -15.92
CA THR A 478 -28.03 4.77 -16.71
C THR A 478 -27.15 5.75 -15.90
N PRO A 479 -26.29 6.56 -16.53
CA PRO A 479 -25.55 7.63 -15.86
C PRO A 479 -26.43 8.52 -14.97
N GLU A 480 -27.64 8.86 -15.43
CA GLU A 480 -28.60 9.72 -14.72
C GLU A 480 -29.15 9.04 -13.46
N LYS A 481 -29.40 7.73 -13.51
CA LYS A 481 -29.79 6.93 -12.33
C LYS A 481 -28.66 6.89 -11.30
N LEU A 482 -27.41 6.67 -11.73
CA LEU A 482 -26.26 6.67 -10.84
C LEU A 482 -26.03 8.05 -10.21
N ALA A 483 -26.14 9.12 -11.00
CA ALA A 483 -26.04 10.49 -10.53
C ALA A 483 -27.13 10.83 -9.48
N ARG A 484 -28.39 10.43 -9.71
CA ARG A 484 -29.47 10.60 -8.72
C ARG A 484 -29.17 9.89 -7.41
N ARG A 485 -28.74 8.62 -7.47
CA ARG A 485 -28.33 7.86 -6.27
C ARG A 485 -27.19 8.53 -5.52
N ILE A 486 -26.26 9.20 -6.21
CA ILE A 486 -25.20 9.96 -5.53
C ILE A 486 -25.78 11.18 -4.80
N VAL A 487 -26.65 11.96 -5.45
CA VAL A 487 -27.32 13.10 -4.80
C VAL A 487 -28.14 12.64 -3.60
N GLU A 488 -28.85 11.52 -3.71
CA GLU A 488 -29.59 10.89 -2.61
C GLU A 488 -28.67 10.52 -1.44
N ARG A 489 -27.52 9.88 -1.70
CA ARG A 489 -26.52 9.56 -0.66
C ARG A 489 -25.95 10.80 0.01
N VAL A 490 -25.65 11.85 -0.75
CA VAL A 490 -25.16 13.12 -0.19
C VAL A 490 -26.21 13.74 0.74
N ASN A 491 -27.49 13.62 0.42
CA ASN A 491 -28.56 14.20 1.22
C ASN A 491 -28.97 13.35 2.44
N SER A 492 -28.85 12.02 2.35
CA SER A 492 -29.49 11.10 3.32
C SER A 492 -28.53 10.16 4.04
N THR A 493 -27.33 9.94 3.52
CA THR A 493 -26.37 8.95 4.08
C THR A 493 -25.13 9.64 4.63
N SER A 494 -24.45 10.43 3.79
CA SER A 494 -23.22 11.14 4.17
C SER A 494 -23.06 12.39 3.32
N LYS A 495 -23.12 13.55 3.97
CA LYS A 495 -22.98 14.87 3.35
C LYS A 495 -21.62 15.03 2.68
N TYR A 496 -20.56 14.53 3.32
CA TYR A 496 -19.19 14.76 2.86
C TYR A 496 -18.70 13.69 1.88
N PHE A 497 -19.19 12.46 2.02
CA PHE A 497 -18.66 11.28 1.33
C PHE A 497 -19.68 10.56 0.45
N GLY A 498 -20.93 11.03 0.36
CA GLY A 498 -21.96 10.45 -0.51
C GLY A 498 -21.57 10.29 -1.99
N GLY A 499 -20.67 11.15 -2.47
CA GLY A 499 -20.09 11.08 -3.82
C GLY A 499 -18.64 10.61 -3.91
N SER A 500 -17.94 10.34 -2.80
CA SER A 500 -16.47 10.14 -2.83
C SER A 500 -16.03 8.78 -3.36
N THR A 501 -16.91 7.77 -3.33
CA THR A 501 -16.55 6.35 -3.55
C THR A 501 -17.14 5.71 -4.80
N GLY A 502 -18.25 6.25 -5.33
CA GLY A 502 -18.97 5.62 -6.46
C GLY A 502 -18.19 5.59 -7.79
N LEU A 503 -17.14 6.41 -7.92
CA LEU A 503 -16.26 6.48 -9.09
C LEU A 503 -14.87 5.92 -8.84
N THR A 504 -14.43 5.90 -7.58
CA THR A 504 -13.04 5.59 -7.22
C THR A 504 -12.88 4.17 -6.70
N ASP A 505 -13.97 3.54 -6.27
CA ASP A 505 -14.02 2.15 -5.86
C ASP A 505 -14.31 1.23 -7.06
N ILE A 506 -13.59 0.10 -7.14
CA ILE A 506 -13.60 -0.82 -8.31
C ILE A 506 -14.85 -1.72 -8.34
N ASP A 507 -15.74 -1.58 -7.38
CA ASP A 507 -16.94 -2.41 -7.27
C ASP A 507 -18.04 -2.01 -8.27
N GLY A 508 -17.92 -0.87 -8.95
CA GLY A 508 -18.85 -0.45 -10.00
C GLY A 508 -18.68 -1.20 -11.33
N GLY A 509 -19.72 -1.20 -12.16
CA GLY A 509 -19.62 -1.64 -13.56
C GLY A 509 -19.88 -3.12 -13.83
N CYS A 510 -20.28 -3.91 -12.84
CA CYS A 510 -20.49 -5.36 -12.97
C CYS A 510 -21.48 -5.78 -14.07
N GLN A 511 -22.34 -4.87 -14.55
CA GLN A 511 -23.16 -5.09 -15.74
C GLN A 511 -22.35 -5.39 -17.01
N PHE A 512 -21.08 -4.97 -17.06
CA PHE A 512 -20.17 -5.25 -18.18
C PHE A 512 -19.27 -6.45 -17.93
N TRP A 513 -19.18 -6.97 -16.70
CA TRP A 513 -18.26 -8.04 -16.34
C TRP A 513 -18.50 -9.27 -17.24
N PRO A 514 -17.46 -9.92 -17.79
CA PRO A 514 -17.65 -10.83 -18.92
C PRO A 514 -18.30 -12.16 -18.57
N VAL A 515 -18.36 -12.51 -17.28
CA VAL A 515 -18.80 -13.83 -16.82
C VAL A 515 -19.63 -13.73 -15.55
N ASP A 516 -20.38 -14.79 -15.24
CA ASP A 516 -21.11 -14.96 -13.97
C ASP A 516 -20.43 -16.03 -13.11
N GLY A 517 -20.74 -15.99 -11.81
CA GLY A 517 -20.26 -16.98 -10.84
C GLY A 517 -20.84 -18.37 -11.06
N VAL A 518 -20.02 -19.40 -10.84
CA VAL A 518 -20.53 -20.78 -10.76
C VAL A 518 -21.34 -21.03 -9.48
N GLU A 519 -21.06 -20.27 -8.42
CA GLU A 519 -21.76 -20.35 -7.14
C GLU A 519 -21.77 -18.96 -6.48
N ARG A 520 -22.94 -18.53 -6.01
CA ARG A 520 -23.13 -17.33 -5.18
C ARG A 520 -23.89 -17.73 -3.92
N TYR A 521 -23.40 -17.33 -2.76
CA TYR A 521 -24.07 -17.62 -1.49
C TYR A 521 -24.88 -16.40 -1.04
N ALA A 522 -26.22 -16.53 -1.06
CA ALA A 522 -27.17 -15.49 -0.68
C ALA A 522 -27.73 -15.65 0.74
N GLY A 523 -27.14 -16.53 1.55
CA GLY A 523 -27.67 -16.96 2.84
C GLY A 523 -28.31 -18.36 2.80
N PRO A 524 -29.00 -18.76 3.88
CA PRO A 524 -29.34 -17.95 5.06
C PRO A 524 -28.13 -17.58 5.93
N TRP A 525 -28.19 -16.46 6.63
CA TRP A 525 -27.08 -15.91 7.44
C TRP A 525 -27.15 -16.27 8.94
N ASN A 526 -28.08 -17.16 9.31
CA ASN A 526 -28.46 -17.47 10.69
C ASN A 526 -28.26 -18.95 11.06
N ARG A 527 -27.26 -19.63 10.46
CA ARG A 527 -26.98 -21.03 10.77
C ARG A 527 -26.45 -21.19 12.18
N THR A 528 -26.92 -22.24 12.87
CA THR A 528 -26.34 -22.65 14.16
C THR A 528 -24.97 -23.28 13.92
N LEU A 529 -23.94 -22.69 14.53
CA LEU A 529 -22.55 -23.12 14.36
C LEU A 529 -22.18 -24.24 15.33
N ALA A 530 -21.17 -25.05 15.00
CA ALA A 530 -20.63 -26.07 15.91
C ALA A 530 -19.97 -25.44 17.15
N ASN A 531 -19.37 -24.26 17.01
CA ASN A 531 -18.78 -23.48 18.10
C ASN A 531 -19.10 -21.99 17.90
N PRO A 532 -19.31 -21.23 18.98
CA PRO A 532 -19.56 -19.80 18.88
C PRO A 532 -18.33 -19.03 18.41
N VAL A 533 -18.57 -17.93 17.69
CA VAL A 533 -17.57 -17.08 17.05
C VAL A 533 -17.49 -15.70 17.68
N MET A 534 -16.41 -14.96 17.41
CA MET A 534 -16.23 -13.58 17.85
C MET A 534 -16.42 -12.60 16.69
N VAL A 535 -17.14 -11.51 16.95
CA VAL A 535 -17.31 -10.39 16.01
C VAL A 535 -16.68 -9.15 16.64
N ILE A 536 -15.89 -8.40 15.88
CA ILE A 536 -15.24 -7.18 16.35
C ILE A 536 -15.56 -6.02 15.39
N SER A 537 -15.91 -4.87 15.95
CA SER A 537 -16.16 -3.66 15.15
C SER A 537 -15.79 -2.42 15.95
N SER A 538 -15.28 -1.39 15.26
CA SER A 538 -15.20 -0.06 15.85
C SER A 538 -16.60 0.55 15.97
N SER A 539 -16.78 1.45 16.93
CA SER A 539 -18.04 2.16 17.15
C SER A 539 -18.40 3.08 15.99
N VAL A 540 -17.40 3.57 15.26
CA VAL A 540 -17.55 4.47 14.11
C VAL A 540 -16.59 4.01 13.01
N ASP A 541 -17.02 3.10 12.15
CA ASP A 541 -16.20 2.58 11.05
C ASP A 541 -16.70 3.13 9.71
N PRO A 542 -15.93 4.02 9.04
CA PRO A 542 -16.39 4.74 7.85
C PRO A 542 -16.55 3.87 6.60
N ILE A 543 -16.13 2.60 6.65
CA ILE A 543 -16.20 1.64 5.54
C ILE A 543 -17.19 0.51 5.87
N THR A 544 -17.13 0.00 7.10
CA THR A 544 -17.88 -1.18 7.56
C THR A 544 -18.59 -0.86 8.88
N PRO A 545 -19.69 -0.08 8.82
CA PRO A 545 -20.28 0.56 9.99
C PRO A 545 -20.78 -0.45 11.02
N LEU A 546 -20.87 -0.02 12.28
CA LEU A 546 -21.24 -0.87 13.41
C LEU A 546 -22.59 -1.60 13.18
N ALA A 547 -23.50 -0.99 12.43
CA ALA A 547 -24.78 -1.59 12.05
C ALA A 547 -24.63 -2.96 11.36
N SER A 548 -23.59 -3.15 10.54
CA SER A 548 -23.31 -4.42 9.86
C SER A 548 -22.83 -5.50 10.84
N ALA A 549 -22.03 -5.11 11.84
CA ALA A 549 -21.58 -6.02 12.89
C ALA A 549 -22.72 -6.46 13.80
N LYS A 550 -23.62 -5.52 14.15
CA LYS A 550 -24.85 -5.83 14.88
C LYS A 550 -25.75 -6.76 14.10
N PHE A 551 -25.96 -6.50 12.81
CA PHE A 551 -26.75 -7.36 11.95
C PHE A 551 -26.28 -8.82 11.99
N ILE A 552 -25.00 -9.08 11.73
CA ILE A 552 -24.51 -10.47 11.72
C ILE A 552 -24.53 -11.11 13.11
N ASN A 553 -24.28 -10.33 14.16
CA ASN A 553 -24.38 -10.81 15.54
C ASN A 553 -25.82 -11.23 15.88
N ASP A 554 -26.81 -10.43 15.49
CA ASP A 554 -28.22 -10.74 15.68
C ASP A 554 -28.65 -11.97 14.88
N GLN A 555 -28.14 -12.14 13.64
CA GLN A 555 -28.45 -13.33 12.83
C GLN A 555 -27.90 -14.62 13.46
N LEU A 556 -26.70 -14.57 14.05
CA LEU A 556 -26.07 -15.73 14.68
C LEU A 556 -26.52 -15.96 16.13
N GLY A 557 -27.13 -14.96 16.77
CA GLY A 557 -27.69 -15.03 18.11
C GLY A 557 -26.65 -15.52 19.13
N ASP A 558 -27.00 -16.55 19.90
CA ASP A 558 -26.11 -17.13 20.91
C ASP A 558 -24.81 -17.70 20.34
N MET A 559 -24.70 -17.87 19.03
CA MET A 559 -23.50 -18.38 18.35
C MET A 559 -22.45 -17.30 18.06
N SER A 560 -22.68 -16.04 18.40
CA SER A 560 -21.66 -14.99 18.29
C SER A 560 -21.59 -14.11 19.53
N ARG A 561 -20.43 -13.49 19.75
CA ARG A 561 -20.26 -12.41 20.75
C ARG A 561 -19.59 -11.22 20.09
N LEU A 562 -20.25 -10.06 20.17
CA LEU A 562 -19.77 -8.81 19.62
C LEU A 562 -18.90 -8.05 20.65
N VAL A 563 -17.71 -7.64 20.22
CA VAL A 563 -16.84 -6.68 20.90
C VAL A 563 -16.84 -5.37 20.11
N ILE A 564 -17.16 -4.28 20.79
CA ILE A 564 -17.21 -2.93 20.21
C ILE A 564 -16.05 -2.12 20.75
N VAL A 565 -15.15 -1.66 19.87
CA VAL A 565 -14.06 -0.76 20.24
C VAL A 565 -14.52 0.68 20.03
N ASN A 566 -14.47 1.51 21.06
CA ASN A 566 -14.88 2.91 21.02
C ASN A 566 -13.82 3.75 20.28
N ALA A 567 -13.90 3.78 18.96
CA ALA A 567 -12.91 4.39 18.07
C ALA A 567 -13.54 4.79 16.73
N PRO A 568 -12.97 5.79 16.04
CA PRO A 568 -13.23 6.04 14.64
C PRO A 568 -12.25 5.21 13.78
N GLY A 569 -12.65 4.91 12.55
CA GLY A 569 -11.79 4.32 11.53
C GLY A 569 -12.02 2.82 11.28
N HIS A 570 -11.34 2.28 10.27
CA HIS A 570 -11.69 0.98 9.72
C HIS A 570 -11.04 -0.20 10.46
N GLY A 571 -11.85 -1.15 10.92
CA GLY A 571 -11.40 -2.24 11.79
C GLY A 571 -11.09 -1.74 13.19
N VAL A 572 -9.97 -2.15 13.78
CA VAL A 572 -9.48 -1.62 15.06
C VAL A 572 -8.21 -0.80 14.83
N PRO A 573 -8.33 0.50 14.47
CA PRO A 573 -7.19 1.31 14.02
C PRO A 573 -6.33 1.88 15.16
N PHE A 574 -6.81 1.78 16.40
CA PHE A 574 -6.07 2.16 17.61
C PHE A 574 -5.95 0.96 18.55
N PRO A 575 -4.85 0.87 19.31
CA PRO A 575 -4.69 -0.21 20.26
C PRO A 575 -5.74 -0.14 21.38
N SER A 576 -6.21 -1.32 21.79
CA SER A 576 -7.11 -1.50 22.93
C SER A 576 -6.73 -2.78 23.66
N LEU A 577 -6.06 -2.66 24.79
CA LEU A 577 -5.71 -3.79 25.66
C LEU A 577 -6.95 -4.59 26.07
N CYS A 578 -8.08 -3.93 26.30
CA CYS A 578 -9.36 -4.58 26.58
C CYS A 578 -9.73 -5.56 25.46
N GLN A 579 -9.69 -5.11 24.20
CA GLN A 579 -10.00 -5.94 23.04
C GLN A 579 -8.96 -7.04 22.84
N PHE A 580 -7.66 -6.73 22.96
CA PHE A 580 -6.59 -7.71 22.80
C PHE A 580 -6.73 -8.85 23.82
N LYS A 581 -6.98 -8.52 25.09
CA LYS A 581 -7.19 -9.52 26.16
C LYS A 581 -8.42 -10.40 25.87
N ALA A 582 -9.52 -9.83 25.34
CA ALA A 582 -10.70 -10.59 24.96
C ALA A 582 -10.42 -11.57 23.80
N SER A 583 -9.77 -11.12 22.74
CA SER A 583 -9.42 -11.98 21.60
C SER A 583 -8.43 -13.09 21.99
N LEU A 584 -7.39 -12.76 22.75
CA LEU A 584 -6.42 -13.73 23.24
C LEU A 584 -7.08 -14.77 24.15
N ALA A 585 -7.98 -14.38 25.06
CA ALA A 585 -8.71 -15.33 25.89
C ALA A 585 -9.52 -16.33 25.03
N TYR A 586 -10.21 -15.83 24.00
CA TYR A 586 -11.00 -16.67 23.11
C TYR A 586 -10.16 -17.71 22.34
N PHE A 587 -9.03 -17.31 21.75
CA PHE A 587 -8.18 -18.27 21.03
C PHE A 587 -7.34 -19.16 21.96
N ASN A 588 -6.93 -18.66 23.12
CA ASN A 588 -6.07 -19.41 24.04
C ASN A 588 -6.83 -20.47 24.84
N ASN A 589 -8.06 -20.18 25.29
CA ASN A 589 -8.81 -21.11 26.15
C ASN A 589 -10.31 -21.18 25.84
N GLY A 590 -10.79 -20.48 24.81
CA GLY A 590 -12.19 -20.51 24.40
C GLY A 590 -13.12 -19.59 25.17
N THR A 591 -12.60 -18.75 26.06
CA THR A 591 -13.42 -17.78 26.81
C THR A 591 -13.88 -16.67 25.87
N LEU A 592 -15.19 -16.57 25.65
CA LEU A 592 -15.81 -15.45 24.96
C LEU A 592 -16.20 -14.37 25.96
N PRO A 593 -16.12 -13.08 25.57
CA PRO A 593 -16.62 -11.98 26.39
C PRO A 593 -18.16 -11.99 26.44
N LYS A 594 -18.73 -11.13 27.29
CA LYS A 594 -20.17 -10.85 27.24
C LYS A 594 -20.54 -10.27 25.88
N ASP A 595 -21.76 -10.51 25.43
CA ASP A 595 -22.20 -9.90 24.18
C ASP A 595 -22.27 -8.38 24.29
N GLU A 596 -21.98 -7.70 23.18
CA GLU A 596 -21.75 -6.25 23.10
C GLU A 596 -20.76 -5.69 24.15
N THR A 597 -19.68 -6.44 24.47
CA THR A 597 -18.62 -5.91 25.35
C THR A 597 -17.98 -4.67 24.70
N ARG A 598 -17.94 -3.56 25.46
CA ARG A 598 -17.34 -2.30 25.00
C ARG A 598 -15.93 -2.14 25.55
N CYS A 599 -15.02 -1.78 24.67
CA CYS A 599 -13.62 -1.51 24.99
C CYS A 599 -13.23 -0.11 24.51
N ASP A 600 -12.57 0.67 25.36
CA ASP A 600 -11.98 1.95 24.96
C ASP A 600 -10.59 1.74 24.34
N THR A 601 -10.15 2.72 23.55
CA THR A 601 -8.78 2.78 23.02
C THR A 601 -7.81 3.25 24.09
N ASP A 602 -6.58 2.74 24.04
CA ASP A 602 -5.50 3.16 24.93
C ASP A 602 -5.06 4.61 24.67
N TYR A 603 -5.07 5.06 23.41
CA TYR A 603 -4.82 6.46 23.01
C TYR A 603 -5.42 6.78 21.62
N GLY A 604 -5.59 8.07 21.31
CA GLY A 604 -6.10 8.55 20.01
C GLY A 604 -5.04 9.15 19.06
N ALA A 605 -5.46 9.54 17.84
CA ALA A 605 -4.59 9.99 16.74
C ALA A 605 -3.63 11.15 17.04
N PHE A 606 -4.03 12.08 17.90
CA PHE A 606 -3.27 13.30 18.22
C PHE A 606 -2.75 13.28 19.66
N GLU A 607 -2.82 12.15 20.34
CA GLU A 607 -2.41 12.00 21.73
C GLU A 607 -1.02 11.37 21.82
N ASP A 608 -0.22 11.81 22.79
CA ASP A 608 1.11 11.23 23.07
C ASP A 608 0.95 10.05 24.03
N PRO A 609 1.27 8.80 23.61
CA PRO A 609 1.11 7.62 24.46
C PRO A 609 2.16 7.52 25.58
N THR A 610 3.15 8.41 25.64
CA THR A 610 4.26 8.35 26.62
C THR A 610 3.75 8.35 28.08
N ALA A 611 2.76 9.18 28.39
CA ALA A 611 2.19 9.25 29.73
C ALA A 611 1.47 7.93 30.11
N LEU A 612 0.78 7.33 29.16
CA LEU A 612 0.07 6.06 29.34
C LEU A 612 1.04 4.89 29.59
N TYR A 613 2.14 4.83 28.84
CA TYR A 613 3.13 3.77 29.00
C TYR A 613 3.75 3.75 30.40
N SER A 614 3.86 4.90 31.07
CA SER A 614 4.45 5.00 32.41
C SER A 614 3.71 4.21 33.50
N VAL A 615 2.43 3.89 33.29
CA VAL A 615 1.58 3.14 34.24
C VAL A 615 1.27 1.72 33.78
N MET A 616 1.76 1.31 32.61
CA MET A 616 1.54 -0.02 32.03
C MET A 616 2.71 -0.96 32.35
N SER A 617 2.42 -2.25 32.48
CA SER A 617 3.47 -3.27 32.52
C SER A 617 4.24 -3.35 31.18
N ASN A 618 5.46 -3.85 31.19
CA ASN A 618 6.27 -4.00 29.96
C ASN A 618 5.56 -4.85 28.89
N GLU A 619 4.81 -5.87 29.30
CA GLU A 619 4.02 -6.73 28.42
C GLU A 619 2.86 -5.95 27.78
N GLU A 620 2.15 -5.14 28.56
CA GLU A 620 1.08 -4.28 28.07
C GLU A 620 1.59 -3.22 27.12
N GLN A 621 2.70 -2.55 27.45
CA GLN A 621 3.34 -1.59 26.54
C GLN A 621 3.76 -2.25 25.21
N LEU A 622 4.23 -3.49 25.26
CA LEU A 622 4.56 -4.24 24.05
C LEU A 622 3.31 -4.55 23.24
N MET A 623 2.24 -5.05 23.86
CA MET A 623 0.97 -5.34 23.17
C MET A 623 0.38 -4.10 22.51
N VAL A 624 0.39 -2.96 23.20
CA VAL A 624 -0.12 -1.68 22.66
C VAL A 624 0.69 -1.26 21.43
N ARG A 625 2.03 -1.30 21.50
CA ARG A 625 2.91 -0.97 20.37
C ARG A 625 2.69 -1.90 19.17
N LEU A 626 2.71 -3.21 19.40
CA LEU A 626 2.46 -4.21 18.35
C LEU A 626 1.04 -4.09 17.77
N GLY A 627 0.08 -3.69 18.59
CA GLY A 627 -1.30 -3.43 18.16
C GLY A 627 -1.41 -2.24 17.22
N ALA A 628 -0.69 -1.16 17.50
CA ALA A 628 -0.60 0.00 16.61
C ALA A 628 0.10 -0.34 15.29
N GLU A 629 1.24 -1.03 15.36
CA GLU A 629 1.97 -1.48 14.16
C GLU A 629 1.12 -2.43 13.30
N PHE A 630 0.33 -3.31 13.92
CA PHE A 630 -0.61 -4.16 13.19
C PHE A 630 -1.63 -3.36 12.38
N ALA A 631 -2.22 -2.31 12.96
CA ALA A 631 -3.20 -1.48 12.27
C ALA A 631 -2.59 -0.81 11.02
N GLU A 632 -1.36 -0.30 11.12
CA GLU A 632 -0.64 0.25 9.98
C GLU A 632 -0.34 -0.80 8.91
N GLN A 633 0.18 -1.96 9.31
CA GLN A 633 0.50 -3.05 8.38
C GLN A 633 -0.76 -3.58 7.68
N LEU A 634 -1.86 -3.74 8.40
CA LEU A 634 -3.12 -4.21 7.83
C LEU A 634 -3.67 -3.22 6.80
N TYR A 635 -3.61 -1.92 7.08
CA TYR A 635 -3.97 -0.87 6.13
C TYR A 635 -3.08 -0.94 4.87
N ASP A 636 -1.76 -1.02 5.02
CA ASP A 636 -0.83 -1.07 3.89
C ASP A 636 -1.00 -2.35 3.06
N ILE A 637 -1.27 -3.50 3.71
CA ILE A 637 -1.61 -4.75 3.02
C ILE A 637 -2.89 -4.58 2.21
N ARG A 638 -3.96 -4.00 2.77
CA ARG A 638 -5.24 -3.77 2.05
C ARG A 638 -5.08 -2.85 0.85
N LYS A 639 -4.33 -1.76 0.99
CA LYS A 639 -4.10 -0.76 -0.06
C LYS A 639 -3.01 -1.17 -1.06
N GLY A 640 -2.31 -2.29 -0.84
CA GLY A 640 -1.21 -2.71 -1.70
C GLY A 640 0.03 -1.80 -1.59
N ILE A 641 0.16 -1.05 -0.51
CA ILE A 641 1.32 -0.20 -0.28
C ILE A 641 2.52 -1.10 0.04
N LEU A 642 3.60 -0.90 -0.71
CA LEU A 642 4.88 -1.53 -0.41
C LEU A 642 5.47 -0.80 0.81
N ALA A 643 5.56 -1.50 1.94
CA ALA A 643 6.45 -1.06 3.00
C ALA A 643 7.86 -0.96 2.40
N ASN A 644 8.50 0.21 2.50
CA ASN A 644 9.94 0.27 2.36
C ASN A 644 10.51 -0.62 3.47
N PHE A 645 10.86 -1.86 3.11
CA PHE A 645 11.66 -2.73 3.96
C PHE A 645 12.98 -2.01 4.24
N SER A 646 13.03 -1.22 5.30
CA SER A 646 14.21 -1.19 6.13
C SER A 646 14.33 -2.61 6.68
N LEU A 647 15.07 -3.42 5.94
CA LEU A 647 15.53 -4.75 6.35
C LEU A 647 16.14 -4.62 7.75
N VAL A 648 15.35 -4.94 8.78
CA VAL A 648 15.88 -5.50 10.01
C VAL A 648 16.22 -6.94 9.65
N THR A 649 17.34 -7.13 8.95
CA THR A 649 17.94 -8.45 8.79
C THR A 649 18.55 -8.83 10.12
N CYS A 650 17.87 -9.69 10.85
CA CYS A 650 18.51 -10.54 11.83
C CYS A 650 19.37 -11.57 11.08
N SER A 651 20.67 -11.30 10.97
CA SER A 651 21.71 -12.26 10.57
C SER A 651 23.00 -11.74 11.24
N SER A 652 23.80 -12.42 12.07
CA SER A 652 23.97 -13.81 12.54
C SER A 652 24.87 -13.75 13.81
N PRO A 653 25.13 -14.85 14.55
CA PRO A 653 25.66 -14.80 15.92
C PRO A 653 27.20 -14.73 16.03
N SER A 654 27.63 -14.21 17.19
CA SER A 654 28.91 -14.39 17.91
C SER A 654 30.21 -13.80 17.35
N LEU A 655 30.71 -12.76 18.05
CA LEU A 655 32.04 -12.76 18.70
C LEU A 655 32.05 -11.71 19.81
N LEU A 656 32.22 -12.19 21.04
CA LEU A 656 32.34 -11.42 22.28
C LEU A 656 33.64 -10.61 22.32
N SER A 657 33.61 -9.60 23.18
CA SER A 657 34.73 -8.95 23.89
C SER A 657 35.58 -7.96 23.09
N THR A 658 35.29 -6.67 23.28
CA THR A 658 35.99 -5.78 24.23
C THR A 658 35.47 -4.37 23.99
N PHE A 659 34.79 -3.77 24.97
CA PHE A 659 34.69 -2.33 25.28
C PHE A 659 33.40 -2.01 26.08
N PRO A 660 33.26 -2.42 27.37
CA PRO A 660 32.38 -1.72 28.30
C PRO A 660 33.25 -0.97 29.31
N GLY A 661 33.56 0.29 29.02
CA GLY A 661 34.35 1.12 29.95
C GLY A 661 33.94 2.59 30.02
N ILE A 662 33.28 3.14 29.00
CA ILE A 662 33.05 4.59 28.91
C ILE A 662 31.55 4.96 28.92
N MET A 663 30.64 4.03 28.62
CA MET A 663 29.18 4.28 28.66
C MET A 663 28.55 4.13 30.06
N ALA A 664 29.29 3.61 31.05
CA ALA A 664 28.80 3.35 32.41
C ALA A 664 28.78 4.60 33.33
N THR A 665 29.26 5.75 32.86
CA THR A 665 29.46 6.95 33.68
C THR A 665 28.72 8.20 33.16
N LEU A 666 27.92 8.07 32.11
CA LEU A 666 27.18 9.19 31.52
C LEU A 666 25.83 9.38 32.24
N SER A 667 25.48 10.62 32.59
CA SER A 667 24.15 10.95 33.12
C SER A 667 23.04 10.79 32.07
N ASP A 668 21.82 10.48 32.49
CA ASP A 668 20.65 10.28 31.61
C ASP A 668 20.40 11.46 30.66
N GLU A 669 20.67 12.69 31.11
CA GLU A 669 20.56 13.89 30.27
C GLU A 669 21.62 13.94 29.15
N THR A 670 22.84 13.48 29.45
CA THR A 670 23.94 13.42 28.48
C THR A 670 23.67 12.32 27.46
N LEU A 671 23.18 11.16 27.90
CA LEU A 671 22.77 10.06 27.03
C LEU A 671 21.62 10.48 26.09
N ARG A 672 20.61 11.18 26.62
CA ARG A 672 19.50 11.73 25.83
C ARG A 672 19.99 12.72 24.76
N LYS A 673 20.91 13.63 25.09
CA LYS A 673 21.50 14.56 24.12
C LYS A 673 22.28 13.85 23.01
N ILE A 674 23.06 12.83 23.37
CA ILE A 674 23.79 12.00 22.41
C ILE A 674 22.83 11.25 21.48
N LEU A 675 21.78 10.62 22.03
CA LEU A 675 20.76 9.91 21.25
C LEU A 675 20.01 10.83 20.29
N LEU A 676 19.62 12.03 20.74
CA LEU A 676 18.98 13.03 19.89
C LEU A 676 19.90 13.47 18.75
N GLN A 677 21.19 13.68 19.04
CA GLN A 677 22.17 14.09 18.03
C GLN A 677 22.44 12.98 17.00
N ILE A 678 22.50 11.72 17.42
CA ILE A 678 22.64 10.57 16.52
C ILE A 678 21.39 10.42 15.65
N ASN A 679 20.19 10.54 16.24
CA ASN A 679 18.93 10.46 15.50
C ASN A 679 18.80 11.59 14.46
N GLN A 680 19.21 12.81 14.82
CA GLN A 680 19.27 13.93 13.88
C GLN A 680 20.24 13.64 12.73
N THR A 681 21.41 13.08 13.03
CA THR A 681 22.41 12.71 12.02
C THR A 681 21.91 11.61 11.08
N ILE A 682 21.15 10.64 11.59
CA ILE A 682 20.48 9.60 10.78
C ILE A 682 19.48 10.24 9.83
N ASN A 683 18.62 11.13 10.33
CA ASN A 683 17.60 11.81 9.53
C ASN A 683 18.22 12.68 8.42
N ASP A 684 19.23 13.47 8.75
CA ASP A 684 19.92 14.34 7.79
C ASP A 684 20.70 13.55 6.75
N SER A 685 21.39 12.48 7.17
CA SER A 685 22.12 11.58 6.25
C SER A 685 21.17 10.83 5.32
N SER A 686 20.03 10.36 5.82
CA SER A 686 18.98 9.70 5.02
C SER A 686 18.41 10.64 3.95
N ARG A 687 18.09 11.90 4.32
CA ARG A 687 17.66 12.93 3.37
C ARG A 687 18.74 13.24 2.33
N ALA A 688 20.01 13.32 2.74
CA ALA A 688 21.14 13.56 1.85
C ALA A 688 21.35 12.40 0.86
N VAL A 689 21.19 11.15 1.28
CA VAL A 689 21.22 9.97 0.41
C VAL A 689 20.11 10.04 -0.63
N SER A 690 18.86 10.29 -0.21
CA SER A 690 17.71 10.41 -1.11
C SER A 690 17.90 11.52 -2.15
N THR A 691 18.31 12.71 -1.70
CA THR A 691 18.58 13.87 -2.56
C THR A 691 19.71 13.58 -3.56
N THR A 692 20.81 12.97 -3.12
CA THR A 692 21.95 12.65 -3.98
C THR A 692 21.61 11.58 -5.02
N LYS A 693 20.76 10.60 -4.66
CA LYS A 693 20.22 9.61 -5.62
C LYS A 693 19.35 10.28 -6.69
N ALA A 694 18.46 11.20 -6.30
CA ALA A 694 17.63 11.95 -7.23
C ALA A 694 18.47 12.82 -8.19
N GLN A 695 19.49 13.51 -7.68
CA GLN A 695 20.42 14.31 -8.48
C GLN A 695 21.23 13.45 -9.47
N THR A 696 21.73 12.30 -9.02
CA THR A 696 22.45 11.34 -9.89
C THR A 696 21.53 10.86 -11.02
N ALA A 697 20.29 10.49 -10.71
CA ALA A 697 19.32 10.03 -11.70
C ALA A 697 18.97 11.13 -12.72
N ALA A 698 18.87 12.40 -12.30
CA ALA A 698 18.65 13.52 -13.20
C ALA A 698 19.83 13.71 -14.17
N LYS A 699 21.07 13.73 -13.66
CA LYS A 699 22.28 13.87 -14.48
C LYS A 699 22.49 12.69 -15.44
N GLU A 700 22.11 11.48 -15.03
CA GLU A 700 22.13 10.33 -15.94
C GLU A 700 21.13 10.47 -17.09
N ARG A 701 19.94 11.04 -16.84
CA ARG A 701 18.97 11.32 -17.91
C ARG A 701 19.53 12.34 -18.89
N ASP A 702 20.07 13.45 -18.39
CA ASP A 702 20.67 14.50 -19.23
C ASP A 702 21.79 13.93 -20.11
N ARG A 703 22.65 13.07 -19.54
CA ARG A 703 23.73 12.41 -20.30
C ARG A 703 23.19 11.52 -21.40
N ARG A 704 22.13 10.75 -21.14
CA ARG A 704 21.49 9.89 -22.15
C ARG A 704 20.87 10.72 -23.28
N VAL A 705 20.24 11.86 -22.96
CA VAL A 705 19.70 12.77 -23.98
C VAL A 705 20.83 13.26 -24.89
N VAL A 706 21.95 13.73 -24.32
CA VAL A 706 23.12 14.17 -25.10
C VAL A 706 23.67 13.05 -25.99
N GLN A 707 23.75 11.81 -25.46
CA GLN A 707 24.23 10.65 -26.23
C GLN A 707 23.29 10.29 -27.39
N LEU A 708 21.97 10.34 -27.17
CA LEU A 708 20.98 10.09 -28.22
C LEU A 708 21.02 11.17 -29.29
N THR A 709 21.06 12.46 -28.90
CA THR A 709 21.19 13.57 -29.84
C THR A 709 22.47 13.49 -30.66
N SER A 710 23.59 13.13 -30.02
CA SER A 710 24.86 12.93 -30.72
C SER A 710 24.76 11.78 -31.73
N LYS A 711 24.06 10.69 -31.39
CA LYS A 711 23.84 9.56 -32.29
C LYS A 711 22.98 9.95 -33.49
N GLU A 712 21.85 10.64 -33.26
CA GLU A 712 20.96 11.13 -34.32
C GLU A 712 21.68 12.04 -35.31
N ILE A 713 22.54 12.94 -34.82
CA ILE A 713 23.37 13.80 -35.66
C ILE A 713 24.39 12.98 -36.46
N THR A 714 24.99 11.96 -35.84
CA THR A 714 26.01 11.10 -36.47
C THR A 714 25.40 10.25 -37.59
N ASP A 715 24.18 9.75 -37.39
CA ASP A 715 23.46 8.88 -38.33
C ASP A 715 23.05 9.61 -39.63
N ILE A 716 23.08 10.95 -39.66
CA ILE A 716 22.85 11.74 -40.88
C ILE A 716 24.08 11.61 -41.80
N PRO A 717 23.93 11.19 -43.07
CA PRO A 717 25.07 11.03 -43.99
C PRO A 717 25.82 12.33 -44.25
N ALA A 718 27.15 12.27 -44.27
CA ALA A 718 27.99 13.40 -44.68
C ALA A 718 27.73 13.70 -46.17
N GLY A 719 27.37 14.96 -46.49
CA GLY A 719 27.06 15.39 -47.85
C GLY A 719 25.56 15.46 -48.20
N ALA A 720 24.65 15.13 -47.27
CA ALA A 720 23.20 15.19 -47.49
C ALA A 720 22.60 16.61 -47.58
N GLY A 721 23.42 17.67 -47.60
CA GLY A 721 22.94 19.07 -47.59
C GLY A 721 22.16 19.49 -46.34
N ALA A 722 22.17 18.67 -45.27
CA ALA A 722 21.42 18.90 -44.05
C ALA A 722 21.94 20.13 -43.28
N GLN A 723 21.02 21.00 -42.88
CA GLN A 723 21.30 22.13 -41.99
C GLN A 723 21.06 21.71 -40.54
N PHE A 724 21.95 22.11 -39.64
CA PHE A 724 21.86 21.77 -38.22
C PHE A 724 21.58 23.03 -37.41
N TYR A 725 20.72 22.89 -36.40
CA TYR A 725 20.30 23.99 -35.55
C TYR A 725 20.49 23.64 -34.09
N ARG A 726 21.05 24.56 -33.31
CA ARG A 726 21.19 24.47 -31.86
C ARG A 726 20.11 25.31 -31.17
N GLY A 727 19.40 24.70 -30.23
CA GLY A 727 18.40 25.38 -29.40
C GLY A 727 19.02 26.16 -28.25
N VAL A 728 18.64 27.44 -28.08
CA VAL A 728 18.90 28.26 -26.88
C VAL A 728 17.57 28.87 -26.46
N GLY A 729 16.94 28.31 -25.42
CA GLY A 729 15.56 28.66 -25.04
C GLY A 729 14.55 28.25 -26.12
N LYS A 730 13.81 29.21 -26.67
CA LYS A 730 12.86 28.99 -27.79
C LYS A 730 13.45 29.32 -29.17
N MET A 731 14.71 29.72 -29.24
CA MET A 731 15.39 30.11 -30.50
C MET A 731 16.27 28.98 -31.00
N PHE A 732 16.33 28.83 -32.32
CA PHE A 732 17.17 27.85 -33.00
C PHE A 732 18.18 28.57 -33.90
N MET A 733 19.47 28.43 -33.60
CA MET A 733 20.55 29.05 -34.36
C MET A 733 21.22 28.00 -35.24
N GLN A 734 21.40 28.31 -36.52
CA GLN A 734 22.10 27.42 -37.44
C GLN A 734 23.59 27.37 -37.08
N GLU A 735 24.15 26.17 -36.89
CA GLU A 735 25.56 25.96 -36.59
C GLU A 735 26.13 24.85 -37.49
N SER A 736 27.46 24.80 -37.63
CA SER A 736 28.09 23.69 -38.35
C SER A 736 27.95 22.39 -37.56
N ARG A 737 27.80 21.27 -38.27
CA ARG A 737 27.74 19.92 -37.68
C ARG A 737 28.90 19.66 -36.70
N SER A 738 30.13 20.02 -37.10
CA SER A 738 31.33 19.84 -36.28
C SER A 738 31.29 20.64 -34.97
N THR A 739 30.68 21.83 -34.97
CA THR A 739 30.54 22.66 -33.77
C THR A 739 29.56 22.02 -32.78
N ILE A 740 28.43 21.51 -33.28
CA ILE A 740 27.41 20.85 -32.46
C ILE A 740 27.95 19.53 -31.89
N GLU A 741 28.61 18.70 -32.69
CA GLU A 741 29.23 17.45 -32.24
C GLU A 741 30.28 17.69 -31.13
N ASN A 742 31.14 18.70 -31.30
CA ASN A 742 32.12 19.07 -30.28
C ASN A 742 31.45 19.58 -28.99
N SER A 743 30.37 20.37 -29.11
CA SER A 743 29.60 20.87 -27.96
C SER A 743 28.95 19.72 -27.18
N LEU A 744 28.30 18.78 -27.88
CA LEU A 744 27.65 17.61 -27.26
C LEU A 744 28.68 16.72 -26.55
N LYS A 745 29.85 16.50 -27.17
CA LYS A 745 30.94 15.73 -26.56
C LYS A 745 31.46 16.39 -25.27
N ASN A 746 31.58 17.72 -25.24
CA ASN A 746 31.96 18.45 -24.03
C ASN A 746 30.89 18.35 -22.93
N GLN A 747 29.61 18.50 -23.29
CA GLN A 747 28.49 18.34 -22.35
C GLN A 747 28.43 16.94 -21.76
N GLU A 748 28.63 15.89 -22.57
CA GLU A 748 28.68 14.51 -22.09
C GLU A 748 29.82 14.30 -21.07
N LYS A 749 30.99 14.89 -21.34
CA LYS A 749 32.15 14.83 -20.44
C LYS A 749 31.88 15.54 -19.11
N GLU A 750 31.27 16.72 -19.14
CA GLU A 750 30.87 17.46 -17.93
C GLU A 750 29.85 16.67 -17.09
N LEU A 751 28.80 16.15 -17.72
CA LEU A 751 27.78 15.33 -17.06
C LEU A 751 28.36 14.06 -16.46
N THR A 752 29.33 13.44 -17.13
CA THR A 752 30.05 12.26 -16.60
C THR A 752 30.87 12.60 -15.36
N ASN A 753 31.54 13.76 -15.34
CA ASN A 753 32.27 14.23 -14.16
C ASN A 753 31.31 14.53 -12.99
N ASP A 754 30.16 15.17 -13.25
CA ASP A 754 29.13 15.43 -12.25
C ASP A 754 28.60 14.14 -11.63
N ILE A 755 28.28 13.13 -12.45
CA ILE A 755 27.81 11.81 -11.98
C ILE A 755 28.88 11.15 -11.10
N ASN A 756 30.16 11.19 -11.50
CA ASN A 756 31.25 10.62 -10.70
C ASN A 756 31.41 11.33 -9.35
N ASN A 757 31.25 12.65 -9.30
CA ASN A 757 31.30 13.42 -8.06
C ASN A 757 30.10 13.12 -7.16
N LEU A 758 28.90 13.02 -7.73
CA LEU A 758 27.70 12.65 -6.99
C LEU A 758 27.77 11.21 -6.46
N ALA A 759 28.37 10.27 -7.19
CA ALA A 759 28.59 8.91 -6.72
C ALA A 759 29.54 8.85 -5.51
N LYS A 760 30.60 9.67 -5.50
CA LYS A 760 31.48 9.81 -4.32
C LYS A 760 30.73 10.40 -3.13
N LYS A 761 29.92 11.43 -3.37
CA LYS A 761 29.08 12.07 -2.33
C LYS A 761 28.03 11.11 -1.77
N LEU A 762 27.43 10.29 -2.63
CA LEU A 762 26.46 9.27 -2.23
C LEU A 762 27.11 8.25 -1.31
N LYS A 763 28.27 7.71 -1.69
CA LYS A 763 29.01 6.74 -0.87
C LYS A 763 29.40 7.32 0.50
N TYR A 764 29.71 8.62 0.55
CA TYR A 764 29.98 9.31 1.81
C TYR A 764 28.73 9.37 2.71
N HIS A 765 27.57 9.78 2.18
CA HIS A 765 26.34 9.85 2.95
C HIS A 765 25.80 8.48 3.37
N GLU A 766 25.92 7.46 2.51
CA GLU A 766 25.55 6.08 2.84
C GLU A 766 26.44 5.54 3.97
N LYS A 767 27.74 5.86 3.95
CA LYS A 767 28.63 5.52 5.05
C LYS A 767 28.23 6.21 6.35
N GLN A 768 27.99 7.52 6.34
CA GLN A 768 27.55 8.26 7.54
C GLN A 768 26.24 7.72 8.12
N LEU A 769 25.28 7.38 7.25
CA LEU A 769 24.01 6.80 7.67
C LEU A 769 24.22 5.44 8.36
N ASN A 770 25.01 4.56 7.75
CA ASN A 770 25.29 3.23 8.30
C ASN A 770 26.05 3.30 9.63
N ASP A 771 27.07 4.17 9.72
CA ASP A 771 27.87 4.37 10.92
C ASP A 771 26.99 4.91 12.08
N SER A 772 26.10 5.87 11.80
CA SER A 772 25.20 6.45 12.81
C SER A 772 24.12 5.45 13.28
N GLN A 773 23.58 4.65 12.36
CA GLN A 773 22.65 3.57 12.71
C GLN A 773 23.31 2.46 13.52
N ALA A 774 24.58 2.14 13.24
CA ALA A 774 25.35 1.19 14.05
C ALA A 774 25.56 1.71 15.47
N GLN A 775 26.00 2.97 15.61
CA GLN A 775 26.15 3.61 16.93
C GLN A 775 24.85 3.61 17.74
N MET A 776 23.71 3.87 17.08
CA MET A 776 22.42 3.83 17.75
C MET A 776 22.08 2.43 18.26
N ARG A 777 22.30 1.38 17.44
CA ARG A 777 22.09 -0.02 17.86
C ARG A 777 22.99 -0.42 19.02
N ASP A 778 24.27 -0.05 18.98
CA ASP A 778 25.23 -0.38 20.03
C ASP A 778 24.83 0.25 21.38
N ILE A 779 24.30 1.48 21.37
CA ILE A 779 23.79 2.14 22.58
C ILE A 779 22.57 1.40 23.15
N PHE A 780 21.62 0.99 22.31
CA PHE A 780 20.43 0.28 22.77
C PHE A 780 20.76 -1.13 23.29
N HIS A 781 21.66 -1.88 22.65
CA HIS A 781 22.10 -3.18 23.16
C HIS A 781 22.92 -3.10 24.45
N ALA A 782 23.69 -2.02 24.64
CA ALA A 782 24.39 -1.76 25.91
C ALA A 782 23.44 -1.37 27.06
N ALA A 783 22.22 -0.90 26.74
CA ALA A 783 21.18 -0.62 27.72
C ALA A 783 20.37 -1.87 28.09
N GLU A 784 20.14 -2.80 27.16
CA GLU A 784 19.47 -4.09 27.39
C GLU A 784 20.29 -5.11 28.20
N SER A 785 21.61 -4.90 28.30
CA SER A 785 22.54 -5.75 29.06
C SER A 785 22.82 -5.24 30.49
N ARG A 786 22.11 -4.19 30.93
CA ARG A 786 21.99 -3.76 32.32
C ARG A 786 20.65 -4.21 32.87
#